data_AF-A0AA39W375-F1
#
_entry.id   AF-A0AA39W375-F1
#
_cell.length_a   1.000
_cell.length_b   1.000
_cell.length_c   1.000
_cell.angle_alpha   90.00
_cell.angle_beta   90.00
_cell.angle_gamma   90.00
#
_symmetry.space_group_name_H-M   'P 1'
#
loop_
_entity.id
_entity.type
_entity.pdbx_description
1 polymer ?
#
loop_
_entity_poly.entity_id
_entity_poly.type
_entity_poly.pdbx_seq_one_letter_code
_entity_poly.pdbx_strand_id
1 'polypeptide(L)'
;MPHHNPSAISHNTQITANPFYMAKMAQYMTMVAFACTIPYHKLKKFYSLIQHHLINLPPSSKNSTTTIRTALEDCSFLASLNIDFLSQTLKAINSSTDSTTLESSIADDSETFLSATLTNQETCFDGLPQALESSSSSSTNNSDLLVPLVNGTKSFSVSLAIFKHGWLRNTKRSNRKVYETVNGRLLLQQVINISSGQVVNVSAMVVVKPDGSGNFTTINEAVAAAPNNTDISKSNGYFMIYVVAGVYEEYVSIPSNKKYLMMVGDGINQTVITGNRSVVDGSTTFNSATFAVVGQGFVGVNMTIRNTAGAIKHQAVAVRNGADMSTFYNCSFEGYQDTLYPHSLRQFYRDCDVYGTVDFIFGNAAVVLQNCNIHLRLPMQNQFNAITAQGRTDPNQNTGISIHNCTIKADDLASNSSSDISSTKTYLGRPWKEYSRTVYMETFMDSSGWKEWSGDFALSTLYCAEYNNTGSGSNTANRVTWPGYHVINETNDAVNFTVSNFIQGNFWLPAIGVPFIEGPGAKQPEINKGVYDKSPGAGDDANTETSDESEDNFSDIDDFEVDDYLHNEEEKRYKKIIWEEMNREYLEEQAAKEAAAAAAKEAFEANYKDCPEGLKAAQELAAAVAKSKKEKQQKRNAEARNSGPAATALEATRQMLAKKRLGSKINYDALKDLFEDDSVAPESTKKQRTESHADSDDDKLPKSGNQEHEPEEAEGNYDDNEGDGGEAYYGNEMDENADETCDNVADDWWL
;
A
#
# COMPACT_ATOMS: atom_id res chain seq x y z
N MET A 1 18.64 -57.44 -62.29
CA MET A 1 18.16 -58.12 -61.06
C MET A 1 19.28 -58.09 -60.02
N PRO A 2 19.00 -58.00 -58.71
CA PRO A 2 18.05 -57.05 -58.11
C PRO A 2 18.53 -56.44 -56.75
N HIS A 3 17.79 -55.42 -56.28
CA HIS A 3 17.56 -54.94 -54.89
C HIS A 3 18.64 -54.99 -53.79
N HIS A 4 18.87 -53.87 -53.08
CA HIS A 4 18.11 -53.54 -51.85
C HIS A 4 18.27 -52.07 -51.38
N ASN A 5 17.32 -51.60 -50.55
CA ASN A 5 17.18 -50.22 -50.04
C ASN A 5 18.26 -49.79 -49.02
N PRO A 6 18.53 -48.47 -48.93
CA PRO A 6 18.88 -47.81 -47.68
C PRO A 6 17.66 -47.06 -47.09
N SER A 7 17.16 -47.52 -45.95
CA SER A 7 16.17 -46.81 -45.14
C SER A 7 16.82 -46.30 -43.85
N ALA A 8 17.06 -44.99 -43.74
CA ALA A 8 17.52 -44.34 -42.51
C ALA A 8 16.85 -42.96 -42.37
N ILE A 9 15.77 -42.98 -41.59
CA ILE A 9 14.85 -41.91 -41.23
C ILE A 9 15.57 -40.63 -40.77
N SER A 10 15.13 -39.48 -41.30
CA SER A 10 15.36 -38.18 -40.67
C SER A 10 14.23 -37.88 -39.67
N HIS A 11 14.53 -37.90 -38.37
CA HIS A 11 13.62 -37.35 -37.36
C HIS A 11 13.97 -35.90 -37.04
N ASN A 12 13.27 -35.01 -37.75
CA ASN A 12 13.21 -33.59 -37.43
C ASN A 12 12.17 -33.39 -36.31
N THR A 13 12.58 -33.51 -35.04
CA THR A 13 11.67 -33.39 -33.91
C THR A 13 11.47 -31.92 -33.56
N GLN A 14 10.49 -31.28 -34.22
CA GLN A 14 9.93 -30.03 -33.72
C GLN A 14 9.31 -30.31 -32.33
N ILE A 15 9.82 -29.65 -31.29
CA ILE A 15 9.18 -29.61 -29.99
C ILE A 15 7.93 -28.73 -30.12
N THR A 16 6.80 -29.35 -30.45
CA THR A 16 5.49 -28.69 -30.43
C THR A 16 5.02 -28.59 -28.98
N ALA A 17 5.06 -27.38 -28.42
CA ALA A 17 4.53 -27.11 -27.09
C ALA A 17 3.05 -27.55 -27.02
N ASN A 18 2.68 -28.24 -25.94
CA ASN A 18 1.34 -28.82 -25.81
C ASN A 18 0.26 -27.69 -25.82
N PRO A 19 -0.67 -27.68 -26.80
CA PRO A 19 -1.63 -26.58 -26.97
C PRO A 19 -2.56 -26.41 -25.76
N PHE A 20 -2.76 -27.45 -24.94
CA PHE A 20 -3.57 -27.39 -23.73
C PHE A 20 -2.91 -26.55 -22.61
N TYR A 21 -1.57 -26.55 -22.53
CA TYR A 21 -0.83 -25.71 -21.60
C TYR A 21 -0.80 -24.25 -22.07
N MET A 22 -0.57 -24.02 -23.37
CA MET A 22 -0.63 -22.68 -23.97
C MET A 22 -2.01 -22.03 -23.78
N ALA A 23 -3.10 -22.80 -23.89
CA ALA A 23 -4.46 -22.30 -23.64
C ALA A 23 -4.69 -21.89 -22.17
N LYS A 24 -4.25 -22.70 -21.19
CA LYS A 24 -4.37 -22.35 -19.75
C LYS A 24 -3.50 -21.15 -19.37
N MET A 25 -2.34 -20.98 -20.00
CA MET A 25 -1.47 -19.81 -19.78
C MET A 25 -2.00 -18.53 -20.43
N ALA A 26 -2.60 -18.62 -21.62
CA ALA A 26 -3.31 -17.50 -22.24
C ALA A 26 -4.49 -17.02 -21.37
N GLN A 27 -5.23 -17.92 -20.72
CA GLN A 27 -6.27 -17.56 -19.75
C GLN A 27 -5.73 -16.77 -18.55
N TYR A 28 -4.49 -17.03 -18.11
CA TYR A 28 -3.86 -16.35 -16.98
C TYR A 28 -3.51 -14.88 -17.28
N MET A 29 -2.87 -14.64 -18.43
CA MET A 29 -2.61 -13.29 -18.95
C MET A 29 -3.90 -12.51 -19.16
N THR A 30 -4.87 -13.16 -19.79
CA THR A 30 -6.21 -12.62 -20.04
C THR A 30 -6.88 -12.18 -18.73
N MET A 31 -6.76 -12.97 -17.67
CA MET A 31 -7.32 -12.68 -16.34
C MET A 31 -6.68 -11.46 -15.66
N VAL A 32 -5.36 -11.34 -15.59
CA VAL A 32 -4.70 -10.17 -14.96
C VAL A 32 -4.94 -8.90 -15.79
N ALA A 33 -4.91 -9.03 -17.12
CA ALA A 33 -5.28 -7.94 -18.03
C ALA A 33 -6.74 -7.51 -17.84
N PHE A 34 -7.70 -8.43 -17.74
CA PHE A 34 -9.10 -8.10 -17.43
C PHE A 34 -9.25 -7.44 -16.05
N ALA A 35 -8.55 -7.95 -15.03
CA ALA A 35 -8.57 -7.40 -13.68
C ALA A 35 -8.09 -5.95 -13.64
N CYS A 36 -7.26 -5.47 -14.58
CA CYS A 36 -6.90 -4.06 -14.73
C CYS A 36 -7.76 -3.30 -15.75
N THR A 37 -8.29 -4.00 -16.77
CA THR A 37 -9.09 -3.40 -17.86
C THR A 37 -10.50 -2.99 -17.40
N ILE A 38 -11.18 -3.82 -16.60
CA ILE A 38 -12.54 -3.50 -16.14
C ILE A 38 -12.54 -2.28 -15.20
N PRO A 39 -11.66 -2.17 -14.18
CA PRO A 39 -11.56 -0.95 -13.38
C PRO A 39 -11.18 0.28 -14.20
N TYR A 40 -10.31 0.14 -15.22
CA TYR A 40 -9.97 1.24 -16.13
C TYR A 40 -11.20 1.77 -16.88
N HIS A 41 -12.09 0.90 -17.35
CA HIS A 41 -13.34 1.32 -17.97
C HIS A 41 -14.35 1.90 -16.96
N LYS A 42 -14.51 1.28 -15.77
CA LYS A 42 -15.37 1.82 -14.70
C LYS A 42 -14.89 3.21 -14.25
N LEU A 43 -13.58 3.42 -14.13
CA LEU A 43 -12.97 4.71 -13.81
C LEU A 43 -13.22 5.78 -14.89
N LYS A 44 -13.13 5.43 -16.19
CA LYS A 44 -13.45 6.38 -17.27
C LYS A 44 -14.92 6.81 -17.26
N LYS A 45 -15.86 5.89 -16.93
CA LYS A 45 -17.27 6.25 -16.70
C LYS A 45 -17.37 7.23 -15.52
N PHE A 46 -16.72 6.94 -14.39
CA PHE A 46 -16.74 7.79 -13.19
C PHE A 46 -16.13 9.18 -13.42
N TYR A 47 -14.98 9.28 -14.10
CA TYR A 47 -14.38 10.56 -14.50
C TYR A 47 -15.33 11.39 -15.36
N SER A 48 -15.99 10.76 -16.35
CA SER A 48 -16.98 11.44 -17.20
C SER A 48 -18.19 11.94 -16.39
N LEU A 49 -18.60 11.18 -15.36
CA LEU A 49 -19.68 11.57 -14.46
C LEU A 49 -19.29 12.77 -13.58
N ILE A 50 -18.10 12.78 -12.98
CA ILE A 50 -17.57 13.94 -12.23
C ILE A 50 -17.56 15.19 -13.12
N GLN A 51 -17.06 15.08 -14.35
CA GLN A 51 -17.03 16.17 -15.32
C GLN A 51 -18.44 16.69 -15.64
N HIS A 52 -19.43 15.79 -15.80
CA HIS A 52 -20.83 16.17 -15.98
C HIS A 52 -21.39 16.94 -14.78
N HIS A 53 -21.07 16.54 -13.53
CA HIS A 53 -21.48 17.29 -12.34
C HIS A 53 -20.79 18.66 -12.25
N LEU A 54 -19.47 18.74 -12.54
CA LEU A 54 -18.73 20.00 -12.52
C LEU A 54 -19.31 21.05 -13.48
N ILE A 55 -19.69 20.63 -14.70
CA ILE A 55 -20.29 21.51 -15.73
C ILE A 55 -21.69 21.99 -15.32
N ASN A 56 -22.49 21.13 -14.70
CA ASN A 56 -23.88 21.44 -14.33
C ASN A 56 -24.02 22.11 -12.95
N LEU A 57 -22.95 22.22 -12.17
CA LEU A 57 -22.98 22.91 -10.88
C LEU A 57 -23.24 24.42 -11.05
N PRO A 58 -24.15 25.03 -10.27
CA PRO A 58 -24.40 26.47 -10.33
C PRO A 58 -23.12 27.31 -10.14
N PRO A 59 -23.05 28.52 -10.75
CA PRO A 59 -21.95 29.45 -10.50
C PRO A 59 -21.88 29.83 -9.00
N SER A 60 -20.64 29.99 -8.49
CA SER A 60 -20.32 30.16 -7.06
C SER A 60 -20.95 31.40 -6.41
N SER A 61 -22.21 31.30 -6.02
CA SER A 61 -22.97 32.31 -5.28
C SER A 61 -23.13 31.98 -3.78
N LYS A 62 -22.70 30.78 -3.36
CA LYS A 62 -22.73 30.29 -1.97
C LYS A 62 -21.46 29.50 -1.64
N ASN A 63 -21.02 29.57 -0.38
CA ASN A 63 -19.81 28.88 0.10
C ASN A 63 -19.91 27.36 -0.10
N SER A 64 -21.06 26.74 0.21
CA SER A 64 -21.27 25.28 0.06
C SER A 64 -21.10 24.80 -1.39
N THR A 65 -21.56 25.57 -2.38
CA THR A 65 -21.35 25.28 -3.81
C THR A 65 -19.87 25.33 -4.20
N THR A 66 -19.06 26.14 -3.49
CA THR A 66 -17.60 26.19 -3.69
C THR A 66 -16.94 24.94 -3.10
N THR A 67 -17.32 24.52 -1.89
CA THR A 67 -16.80 23.30 -1.25
C THR A 67 -17.06 22.04 -2.07
N ILE A 68 -18.27 21.84 -2.60
CA ILE A 68 -18.56 20.72 -3.52
C ILE A 68 -17.70 20.81 -4.78
N ARG A 69 -17.59 22.01 -5.39
CA ARG A 69 -16.79 22.18 -6.62
C ARG A 69 -15.33 21.78 -6.38
N THR A 70 -14.71 22.24 -5.30
CA THR A 70 -13.32 21.88 -4.97
C THR A 70 -13.15 20.39 -4.71
N ALA A 71 -14.07 19.73 -4.00
CA ALA A 71 -14.01 18.28 -3.79
C ALA A 71 -14.18 17.48 -5.10
N LEU A 72 -15.03 17.93 -6.02
CA LEU A 72 -15.17 17.31 -7.34
C LEU A 72 -13.97 17.60 -8.26
N GLU A 73 -13.34 18.77 -8.15
CA GLU A 73 -12.08 19.10 -8.85
C GLU A 73 -10.95 18.18 -8.37
N ASP A 74 -10.85 17.92 -7.05
CA ASP A 74 -9.92 16.94 -6.47
C ASP A 74 -10.18 15.53 -7.00
N CYS A 75 -11.43 15.05 -6.90
CA CYS A 75 -11.84 13.76 -7.43
C CYS A 75 -11.54 13.62 -8.94
N SER A 76 -11.77 14.67 -9.72
CA SER A 76 -11.47 14.71 -11.15
C SER A 76 -9.96 14.58 -11.40
N PHE A 77 -9.16 15.35 -10.68
CA PHE A 77 -7.70 15.32 -10.79
C PHE A 77 -7.15 13.93 -10.44
N LEU A 78 -7.56 13.38 -9.30
CA LEU A 78 -7.17 12.06 -8.81
C LEU A 78 -7.60 10.94 -9.78
N ALA A 79 -8.82 11.00 -10.32
CA ALA A 79 -9.29 10.06 -11.32
C ALA A 79 -8.50 10.16 -12.65
N SER A 80 -8.04 11.35 -13.05
CA SER A 80 -7.19 11.50 -14.24
C SER A 80 -5.82 10.81 -14.07
N LEU A 81 -5.19 10.93 -12.90
CA LEU A 81 -3.94 10.22 -12.57
C LEU A 81 -4.15 8.70 -12.56
N ASN A 82 -5.28 8.24 -12.02
CA ASN A 82 -5.62 6.81 -12.00
C ASN A 82 -5.79 6.22 -13.40
N ILE A 83 -6.30 7.00 -14.38
CA ILE A 83 -6.38 6.58 -15.78
C ILE A 83 -4.96 6.37 -16.34
N ASP A 84 -4.00 7.25 -16.03
CA ASP A 84 -2.61 7.12 -16.47
C ASP A 84 -1.88 5.96 -15.78
N PHE A 85 -2.09 5.75 -14.48
CA PHE A 85 -1.52 4.63 -13.72
C PHE A 85 -2.00 3.28 -14.27
N LEU A 86 -3.31 3.08 -14.39
CA LEU A 86 -3.88 1.86 -14.96
C LEU A 86 -3.49 1.68 -16.43
N SER A 87 -3.38 2.75 -17.22
CA SER A 87 -2.91 2.65 -18.61
C SER A 87 -1.44 2.24 -18.73
N GLN A 88 -0.59 2.62 -17.76
CA GLN A 88 0.81 2.20 -17.70
C GLN A 88 0.91 0.73 -17.26
N THR A 89 0.20 0.33 -16.20
CA THR A 89 0.10 -1.06 -15.76
C THR A 89 -0.41 -2.00 -16.86
N LEU A 90 -1.46 -1.59 -17.60
CA LEU A 90 -1.97 -2.36 -18.74
C LEU A 90 -0.95 -2.48 -19.89
N LYS A 91 -0.19 -1.42 -20.19
CA LYS A 91 0.89 -1.48 -21.18
C LYS A 91 2.00 -2.44 -20.75
N ALA A 92 2.42 -2.36 -19.48
CA ALA A 92 3.42 -3.23 -18.90
C ALA A 92 3.03 -4.71 -19.03
N ILE A 93 1.84 -5.07 -18.55
CA ILE A 93 1.29 -6.44 -18.64
C ILE A 93 1.23 -6.91 -20.11
N ASN A 94 0.67 -6.10 -21.01
CA ASN A 94 0.54 -6.46 -22.43
C ASN A 94 1.88 -6.52 -23.18
N SER A 95 2.96 -5.95 -22.63
CA SER A 95 4.30 -5.99 -23.22
C SER A 95 5.12 -7.21 -22.78
N SER A 96 4.69 -7.94 -21.75
CA SER A 96 5.39 -9.15 -21.31
C SER A 96 5.20 -10.30 -22.30
N THR A 97 6.30 -10.93 -22.68
CA THR A 97 6.32 -12.12 -23.54
C THR A 97 6.13 -13.43 -22.76
N ASP A 98 6.29 -13.40 -21.44
CA ASP A 98 6.01 -14.53 -20.53
C ASP A 98 4.70 -14.26 -19.78
N SER A 99 3.82 -15.26 -19.78
CA SER A 99 2.49 -15.23 -19.15
C SER A 99 2.49 -15.43 -17.63
N THR A 100 3.65 -15.71 -17.04
CA THR A 100 3.80 -16.11 -15.63
C THR A 100 4.89 -15.36 -14.86
N THR A 101 5.94 -14.87 -15.54
CA THR A 101 7.03 -14.08 -14.93
C THR A 101 7.14 -12.67 -15.53
N LEU A 102 7.37 -11.69 -14.66
CA LEU A 102 7.56 -10.27 -14.99
C LEU A 102 8.92 -9.88 -14.48
N GLU A 103 9.57 -8.95 -15.17
CA GLU A 103 10.75 -8.28 -14.63
C GLU A 103 10.37 -7.62 -13.29
N SER A 104 11.24 -7.74 -12.28
CA SER A 104 10.92 -7.28 -10.92
C SER A 104 10.64 -5.78 -10.87
N SER A 105 11.38 -4.98 -11.65
CA SER A 105 11.18 -3.54 -11.86
C SER A 105 9.76 -3.23 -12.31
N ILE A 106 9.29 -3.89 -13.38
CA ILE A 106 7.95 -3.73 -13.95
C ILE A 106 6.87 -4.17 -12.95
N ALA A 107 7.14 -5.21 -12.16
CA ALA A 107 6.22 -5.67 -11.11
C ALA A 107 6.11 -4.65 -9.95
N ASP A 108 7.24 -4.12 -9.47
CA ASP A 108 7.29 -3.12 -8.41
C ASP A 108 6.63 -1.80 -8.84
N ASP A 109 6.88 -1.34 -10.06
CA ASP A 109 6.21 -0.16 -10.64
C ASP A 109 4.69 -0.36 -10.76
N SER A 110 4.27 -1.53 -11.25
CA SER A 110 2.85 -1.85 -11.42
C SER A 110 2.10 -1.98 -10.09
N GLU A 111 2.71 -2.60 -9.08
CA GLU A 111 2.15 -2.68 -7.72
C GLU A 111 2.07 -1.29 -7.07
N THR A 112 3.06 -0.43 -7.31
CA THR A 112 3.08 0.98 -6.87
C THR A 112 1.96 1.79 -7.53
N PHE A 113 1.76 1.65 -8.84
CA PHE A 113 0.67 2.33 -9.58
C PHE A 113 -0.72 1.85 -9.15
N LEU A 114 -0.91 0.55 -8.89
CA LEU A 114 -2.17 0.02 -8.36
C LEU A 114 -2.42 0.47 -6.91
N SER A 115 -1.38 0.53 -6.07
CA SER A 115 -1.47 1.03 -4.70
C SER A 115 -1.81 2.54 -4.65
N ALA A 116 -1.23 3.33 -5.56
CA ALA A 116 -1.57 4.74 -5.74
C ALA A 116 -2.98 4.94 -6.32
N THR A 117 -3.44 4.05 -7.20
CA THR A 117 -4.82 4.08 -7.75
C THR A 117 -5.85 3.99 -6.64
N LEU A 118 -5.69 3.05 -5.70
CA LEU A 118 -6.50 2.98 -4.48
C LEU A 118 -6.39 4.23 -3.62
N THR A 119 -5.17 4.71 -3.36
CA THR A 119 -4.94 5.90 -2.51
C THR A 119 -5.63 7.14 -3.05
N ASN A 120 -5.57 7.36 -4.35
CA ASN A 120 -6.24 8.45 -5.04
C ASN A 120 -7.78 8.31 -4.98
N GLN A 121 -8.30 7.08 -5.08
CA GLN A 121 -9.74 6.80 -4.95
C GLN A 121 -10.22 7.09 -3.52
N GLU A 122 -9.48 6.65 -2.50
CA GLU A 122 -9.78 6.89 -1.09
C GLU A 122 -9.70 8.37 -0.72
N THR A 123 -8.74 9.11 -1.29
CA THR A 123 -8.65 10.57 -1.06
C THR A 123 -9.86 11.32 -1.63
N CYS A 124 -10.39 10.88 -2.77
CA CYS A 124 -11.67 11.37 -3.29
C CYS A 124 -12.85 10.96 -2.39
N PHE A 125 -12.84 9.73 -1.86
CA PHE A 125 -13.85 9.24 -0.92
C PHE A 125 -13.83 9.96 0.44
N ASP A 126 -12.68 10.42 0.93
CA ASP A 126 -12.62 11.20 2.17
C ASP A 126 -13.17 12.62 1.98
N GLY A 127 -12.89 13.26 0.84
CA GLY A 127 -13.29 14.65 0.58
C GLY A 127 -14.73 14.85 0.11
N LEU A 128 -15.26 13.93 -0.72
CA LEU A 128 -16.54 14.14 -1.39
C LEU A 128 -17.78 14.06 -0.46
N PRO A 129 -17.94 13.07 0.44
CA PRO A 129 -19.07 12.98 1.36
C PRO A 129 -19.15 14.20 2.29
N GLN A 130 -18.02 14.64 2.85
CA GLN A 130 -17.95 15.83 3.72
C GLN A 130 -18.46 17.09 2.99
N ALA A 131 -18.06 17.25 1.72
CA ALA A 131 -18.53 18.37 0.89
C ALA A 131 -20.04 18.27 0.57
N LEU A 132 -20.56 17.07 0.31
CA LEU A 132 -21.98 16.83 0.05
C LEU A 132 -22.85 17.05 1.30
N GLU A 133 -22.41 16.58 2.47
CA GLU A 133 -23.09 16.78 3.76
C GLU A 133 -23.13 18.25 4.18
N SER A 134 -22.06 19.02 3.90
CA SER A 134 -22.01 20.47 4.15
C SER A 134 -23.00 21.29 3.30
N SER A 135 -23.65 20.65 2.31
CA SER A 135 -24.50 21.31 1.33
C SER A 135 -25.96 20.92 1.46
N SER A 136 -26.76 21.82 2.04
CA SER A 136 -28.21 21.65 2.29
C SER A 136 -29.09 21.59 1.01
N SER A 137 -28.52 21.27 -0.15
CA SER A 137 -29.21 21.20 -1.44
C SER A 137 -29.70 19.79 -1.76
N SER A 138 -30.97 19.53 -1.43
CA SER A 138 -31.70 18.27 -1.65
C SER A 138 -32.00 17.93 -3.13
N SER A 139 -31.07 18.22 -4.05
CA SER A 139 -31.30 18.16 -5.51
C SER A 139 -30.28 17.36 -6.32
N THR A 140 -29.29 16.73 -5.67
CA THR A 140 -28.47 15.68 -6.28
C THR A 140 -28.74 14.36 -5.59
N ASN A 141 -29.00 13.32 -6.38
CA ASN A 141 -28.96 11.96 -5.89
C ASN A 141 -27.51 11.64 -5.51
N ASN A 142 -27.14 11.83 -4.24
CA ASN A 142 -25.75 11.65 -3.80
C ASN A 142 -25.26 10.19 -4.01
N SER A 143 -26.20 9.24 -4.11
CA SER A 143 -25.98 7.87 -4.59
C SER A 143 -25.21 7.79 -5.91
N ASP A 144 -25.48 8.71 -6.84
CA ASP A 144 -25.04 8.59 -8.24
C ASP A 144 -23.52 8.78 -8.35
N LEU A 145 -22.91 9.55 -7.43
CA LEU A 145 -21.46 9.70 -7.31
C LEU A 145 -20.85 8.72 -6.30
N LEU A 146 -21.50 8.49 -5.16
CA LEU A 146 -20.94 7.68 -4.07
C LEU A 146 -20.92 6.18 -4.38
N VAL A 147 -21.94 5.64 -5.06
CA VAL A 147 -21.98 4.20 -5.39
C VAL A 147 -20.89 3.81 -6.40
N PRO A 148 -20.67 4.54 -7.52
CA PRO A 148 -19.53 4.27 -8.40
C PRO A 148 -18.17 4.45 -7.72
N LEU A 149 -18.05 5.39 -6.78
CA LEU A 149 -16.81 5.64 -6.03
C LEU A 149 -16.46 4.43 -5.14
N VAL A 150 -17.40 3.94 -4.32
CA VAL A 150 -17.23 2.75 -3.47
C VAL A 150 -16.99 1.48 -4.31
N ASN A 151 -17.74 1.29 -5.39
CA ASN A 151 -17.54 0.16 -6.30
C ASN A 151 -16.19 0.23 -7.02
N GLY A 152 -15.66 1.43 -7.26
CA GLY A 152 -14.30 1.68 -7.74
C GLY A 152 -13.24 1.21 -6.74
N THR A 153 -13.32 1.62 -5.46
CA THR A 153 -12.41 1.15 -4.39
C THR A 153 -12.37 -0.38 -4.33
N LYS A 154 -13.54 -1.03 -4.26
CA LYS A 154 -13.65 -2.50 -4.27
C LYS A 154 -12.99 -3.14 -5.49
N SER A 155 -13.21 -2.56 -6.68
CA SER A 155 -12.62 -3.04 -7.93
C SER A 155 -11.10 -2.96 -7.89
N PHE A 156 -10.54 -1.80 -7.52
CA PHE A 156 -9.08 -1.59 -7.46
C PHE A 156 -8.40 -2.45 -6.38
N SER A 157 -9.05 -2.70 -5.23
CA SER A 157 -8.57 -3.63 -4.18
C SER A 157 -8.38 -5.02 -4.77
N VAL A 158 -9.41 -5.55 -5.44
CA VAL A 158 -9.33 -6.86 -6.08
C VAL A 158 -8.27 -6.89 -7.18
N SER A 159 -8.14 -5.84 -8.00
CA SER A 159 -7.08 -5.73 -9.02
C SER A 159 -5.68 -5.77 -8.42
N LEU A 160 -5.42 -5.00 -7.36
CA LEU A 160 -4.14 -4.98 -6.66
C LEU A 160 -3.82 -6.34 -6.05
N ALA A 161 -4.78 -6.97 -5.38
CA ALA A 161 -4.57 -8.26 -4.75
C ALA A 161 -4.37 -9.40 -5.79
N ILE A 162 -5.13 -9.40 -6.90
CA ILE A 162 -4.89 -10.31 -8.04
C ILE A 162 -3.50 -10.06 -8.63
N PHE A 163 -3.07 -8.81 -8.79
CA PHE A 163 -1.75 -8.50 -9.33
C PHE A 163 -0.63 -9.03 -8.40
N LYS A 164 -0.66 -8.61 -7.13
CA LYS A 164 0.36 -8.91 -6.11
C LYS A 164 0.60 -10.40 -5.92
N HIS A 165 -0.47 -11.21 -5.86
CA HIS A 165 -0.38 -12.65 -5.61
C HIS A 165 -0.48 -13.51 -6.88
N GLY A 166 -1.07 -12.97 -7.94
CA GLY A 166 -1.19 -13.63 -9.23
C GLY A 166 0.13 -13.70 -9.99
N TRP A 167 1.05 -12.76 -9.79
CA TRP A 167 2.28 -12.72 -10.58
C TRP A 167 3.50 -13.33 -9.86
N LEU A 168 4.32 -14.15 -10.54
CA LEU A 168 5.62 -14.59 -10.03
C LEU A 168 6.70 -13.56 -10.40
N ARG A 169 7.25 -12.87 -9.39
CA ARG A 169 8.37 -11.95 -9.58
C ARG A 169 9.60 -12.75 -10.02
N ASN A 170 10.22 -12.40 -11.16
CA ASN A 170 11.41 -13.10 -11.62
C ASN A 170 12.60 -12.75 -10.70
N THR A 171 12.96 -13.65 -9.78
CA THR A 171 13.95 -13.45 -8.71
C THR A 171 15.40 -13.40 -9.17
N LYS A 172 15.65 -13.14 -10.46
CA LYS A 172 16.95 -12.66 -10.95
C LYS A 172 17.23 -11.23 -10.48
N ARG A 173 17.30 -11.06 -9.15
CA ARG A 173 18.00 -9.96 -8.46
C ARG A 173 19.47 -10.08 -8.83
N SER A 174 19.79 -9.64 -10.04
CA SER A 174 21.17 -9.36 -10.39
C SER A 174 21.63 -8.29 -9.42
N ASN A 175 22.60 -8.65 -8.55
CA ASN A 175 23.48 -7.69 -7.88
C ASN A 175 24.35 -7.02 -8.94
N ARG A 176 23.71 -6.33 -9.89
CA ARG A 176 24.32 -5.49 -10.90
C ARG A 176 24.74 -4.23 -10.18
N LYS A 177 25.86 -4.34 -9.45
CA LYS A 177 26.65 -3.19 -9.02
C LYS A 177 26.89 -2.38 -10.30
N VAL A 178 26.16 -1.29 -10.45
CA VAL A 178 26.32 -0.37 -11.59
C VAL A 178 27.59 0.43 -11.33
N TYR A 179 28.73 -0.25 -11.49
CA TYR A 179 30.00 0.40 -11.73
C TYR A 179 29.97 0.96 -13.15
N GLU A 180 29.27 2.08 -13.34
CA GLU A 180 29.50 2.91 -14.52
C GLU A 180 30.93 3.44 -14.45
N THR A 181 31.83 2.70 -15.08
CA THR A 181 33.18 3.13 -15.37
C THR A 181 33.08 4.18 -16.47
N VAL A 182 32.85 5.44 -16.10
CA VAL A 182 32.71 6.58 -17.03
C VAL A 182 34.07 6.89 -17.67
N ASN A 183 34.46 6.07 -18.64
CA ASN A 183 35.61 6.33 -19.50
C ASN A 183 35.22 7.36 -20.58
N GLY A 184 35.60 8.61 -20.28
CA GLY A 184 35.12 9.84 -20.89
C GLY A 184 35.06 9.95 -22.42
N ARG A 185 34.16 10.85 -22.85
CA ARG A 185 34.46 11.97 -23.75
C ARG A 185 33.47 13.11 -23.52
N LEU A 186 33.96 14.25 -23.07
CA LEU A 186 33.18 15.44 -22.76
C LEU A 186 32.60 16.10 -24.02
N LEU A 187 31.28 16.31 -24.04
CA LEU A 187 30.60 17.27 -24.90
C LEU A 187 29.57 18.03 -24.05
N LEU A 188 29.93 19.26 -23.67
CA LEU A 188 29.05 20.34 -23.15
C LEU A 188 27.81 19.88 -22.35
N GLN A 189 28.03 19.33 -21.15
CA GLN A 189 27.01 19.19 -20.11
C GLN A 189 27.28 20.21 -18.99
N GLN A 190 26.23 20.86 -18.49
CA GLN A 190 26.32 21.64 -17.26
C GLN A 190 26.21 20.67 -16.07
N VAL A 191 27.33 20.51 -15.37
CA VAL A 191 27.48 19.55 -14.27
C VAL A 191 27.24 20.26 -12.94
N ILE A 192 26.37 19.71 -12.11
CA ILE A 192 26.12 20.20 -10.75
C ILE A 192 26.50 19.13 -9.75
N ASN A 193 27.28 19.54 -8.74
CA ASN A 193 27.71 18.71 -7.62
C ASN A 193 26.74 18.97 -6.46
N ILE A 194 25.67 18.18 -6.39
CA ILE A 194 24.62 18.32 -5.36
C ILE A 194 25.17 17.89 -3.99
N SER A 195 25.91 16.78 -3.97
CA SER A 195 26.90 16.51 -2.93
C SER A 195 27.94 15.49 -3.42
N SER A 196 29.13 15.52 -2.82
CA SER A 196 30.12 14.42 -2.87
C SER A 196 30.71 14.02 -4.23
N GLY A 197 30.61 14.85 -5.27
CA GLY A 197 31.36 14.67 -6.53
C GLY A 197 30.70 13.72 -7.54
N GLN A 198 29.50 13.23 -7.26
CA GLN A 198 28.64 12.66 -8.28
C GLN A 198 28.11 13.77 -9.20
N VAL A 199 28.11 13.48 -10.50
CA VAL A 199 27.77 14.42 -11.58
C VAL A 199 26.31 14.24 -11.94
N VAL A 200 25.46 15.19 -11.56
CA VAL A 200 24.08 15.23 -12.08
C VAL A 200 24.10 15.88 -13.46
N ASN A 201 23.48 15.18 -14.42
CA ASN A 201 23.32 15.68 -15.78
C ASN A 201 22.13 16.64 -15.85
N VAL A 202 22.35 17.85 -16.33
CA VAL A 202 21.34 18.91 -16.48
C VAL A 202 21.24 19.30 -17.95
N SER A 203 20.05 19.19 -18.54
CA SER A 203 19.79 19.47 -19.94
C SER A 203 19.61 20.96 -20.23
N ALA A 204 19.04 21.71 -19.27
CA ALA A 204 18.92 23.16 -19.29
C ALA A 204 18.73 23.70 -17.87
N MET A 205 19.15 24.95 -17.65
CA MET A 205 18.97 25.69 -16.41
C MET A 205 18.24 27.01 -16.69
N VAL A 206 17.26 27.34 -15.86
CA VAL A 206 16.62 28.66 -15.81
C VAL A 206 16.64 29.22 -14.39
N VAL A 207 16.76 30.55 -14.26
CA VAL A 207 16.85 31.26 -12.98
C VAL A 207 15.55 32.01 -12.69
N VAL A 208 14.96 31.78 -11.52
CA VAL A 208 13.85 32.57 -10.98
C VAL A 208 14.40 33.63 -10.04
N LYS A 209 14.11 34.91 -10.31
CA LYS A 209 14.57 36.03 -9.50
C LYS A 209 13.55 37.18 -9.49
N PRO A 210 12.98 37.56 -8.32
CA PRO A 210 11.90 38.55 -8.24
C PRO A 210 12.24 39.95 -8.74
N ASP A 211 13.53 40.33 -8.79
CA ASP A 211 13.97 41.64 -9.30
C ASP A 211 13.99 41.76 -10.83
N GLY A 212 13.64 40.68 -11.56
CA GLY A 212 13.60 40.65 -13.02
C GLY A 212 14.95 40.49 -13.71
N SER A 213 16.05 40.29 -12.98
CA SER A 213 17.38 40.01 -13.57
C SER A 213 17.65 38.51 -13.83
N GLY A 214 16.71 37.63 -13.49
CA GLY A 214 16.71 36.22 -13.85
C GLY A 214 16.05 35.95 -15.22
N ASN A 215 15.74 34.68 -15.51
CA ASN A 215 14.91 34.31 -16.65
C ASN A 215 13.41 34.53 -16.39
N PHE A 216 12.97 34.35 -15.14
CA PHE A 216 11.58 34.47 -14.71
C PHE A 216 11.50 35.23 -13.39
N THR A 217 10.34 35.86 -13.12
CA THR A 217 10.11 36.57 -11.86
C THR A 217 9.45 35.68 -10.80
N THR A 218 8.66 34.71 -11.24
CA THR A 218 7.92 33.76 -10.39
C THR A 218 8.34 32.32 -10.66
N ILE A 219 8.10 31.44 -9.69
CA ILE A 219 8.38 30.00 -9.79
C ILE A 219 7.40 29.36 -10.78
N ASN A 220 6.12 29.75 -10.76
CA ASN A 220 5.10 29.22 -11.66
C ASN A 220 5.41 29.51 -13.15
N GLU A 221 5.97 30.67 -13.50
CA GLU A 221 6.43 30.96 -14.87
C GLU A 221 7.52 29.98 -15.33
N ALA A 222 8.52 29.70 -14.48
CA ALA A 222 9.60 28.77 -14.80
C ALA A 222 9.11 27.32 -14.94
N VAL A 223 8.17 26.89 -14.08
CA VAL A 223 7.52 25.57 -14.19
C VAL A 223 6.70 25.48 -15.48
N ALA A 224 5.98 26.53 -15.86
CA ALA A 224 5.24 26.57 -17.12
C ALA A 224 6.16 26.42 -18.33
N ALA A 225 7.33 27.07 -18.31
CA ALA A 225 8.34 27.03 -19.38
C ALA A 225 9.14 25.72 -19.49
N ALA A 226 9.21 24.91 -18.43
CA ALA A 226 9.89 23.61 -18.44
C ALA A 226 9.29 22.65 -19.51
N PRO A 227 10.07 21.72 -20.09
CA PRO A 227 9.57 20.78 -21.08
C PRO A 227 8.46 19.87 -20.51
N ASN A 228 7.54 19.46 -21.38
CA ASN A 228 6.50 18.48 -21.06
C ASN A 228 6.94 17.08 -21.48
N ASN A 229 6.62 16.08 -20.67
CA ASN A 229 6.85 14.65 -20.88
C ASN A 229 8.31 14.31 -21.20
N THR A 230 9.24 14.91 -20.46
CA THR A 230 10.67 14.60 -20.52
C THR A 230 10.92 13.10 -20.41
N ASP A 231 11.54 12.53 -21.43
CA ASP A 231 11.98 11.14 -21.43
C ASP A 231 13.44 11.10 -21.02
N ILE A 232 13.71 10.71 -19.76
CA ILE A 232 15.06 10.73 -19.20
C ILE A 232 16.05 9.88 -20.01
N SER A 233 15.57 8.82 -20.69
CA SER A 233 16.39 7.94 -21.54
C SER A 233 16.84 8.58 -22.87
N LYS A 234 16.18 9.68 -23.29
CA LYS A 234 16.49 10.43 -24.53
C LYS A 234 16.96 11.86 -24.26
N SER A 235 16.69 12.39 -23.07
CA SER A 235 17.10 13.73 -22.65
C SER A 235 18.56 13.76 -22.21
N ASN A 236 19.19 14.94 -22.30
CA ASN A 236 20.49 15.18 -21.67
C ASN A 236 20.36 15.50 -20.17
N GLY A 237 19.48 14.81 -19.44
CA GLY A 237 19.27 14.99 -18.00
C GLY A 237 18.22 16.04 -17.61
N TYR A 238 18.23 16.41 -16.34
CA TYR A 238 17.18 17.19 -15.66
C TYR A 238 16.99 18.59 -16.26
N PHE A 239 15.74 19.08 -16.29
CA PHE A 239 15.48 20.51 -16.46
C PHE A 239 15.54 21.18 -15.10
N MET A 240 16.50 22.10 -14.90
CA MET A 240 16.69 22.75 -13.61
C MET A 240 16.08 24.14 -13.55
N ILE A 241 15.29 24.37 -12.50
CA ILE A 241 14.85 25.70 -12.05
C ILE A 241 15.67 26.07 -10.82
N TYR A 242 16.53 27.07 -10.93
CA TYR A 242 17.27 27.63 -9.80
C TYR A 242 16.52 28.85 -9.26
N VAL A 243 16.14 28.80 -7.98
CA VAL A 243 15.29 29.79 -7.31
C VAL A 243 16.15 30.49 -6.26
N VAL A 244 16.57 31.73 -6.55
CA VAL A 244 17.52 32.43 -5.67
C VAL A 244 16.91 32.77 -4.30
N ALA A 245 17.74 33.21 -3.36
CA ALA A 245 17.30 33.65 -2.04
C ALA A 245 16.21 34.74 -2.13
N GLY A 246 15.13 34.55 -1.37
CA GLY A 246 13.93 35.35 -1.43
C GLY A 246 12.73 34.65 -0.79
N VAL A 247 11.65 35.41 -0.55
CA VAL A 247 10.36 34.88 -0.10
C VAL A 247 9.38 34.96 -1.25
N TYR A 248 8.83 33.81 -1.64
CA TYR A 248 7.93 33.62 -2.77
C TYR A 248 6.56 33.24 -2.24
N GLU A 249 5.63 34.21 -2.22
CA GLU A 249 4.23 33.99 -1.85
C GLU A 249 3.47 33.41 -3.04
N GLU A 250 3.72 32.13 -3.33
CA GLU A 250 3.19 31.42 -4.48
C GLU A 250 2.62 30.05 -4.06
N TYR A 251 1.47 29.70 -4.62
CA TYR A 251 0.99 28.32 -4.67
C TYR A 251 1.58 27.67 -5.92
N VAL A 252 2.50 26.72 -5.75
CA VAL A 252 3.25 26.11 -6.86
C VAL A 252 2.76 24.67 -7.08
N SER A 253 2.54 24.30 -8.34
CA SER A 253 2.16 22.94 -8.72
C SER A 253 3.10 22.42 -9.81
N ILE A 254 3.68 21.23 -9.59
CA ILE A 254 4.47 20.47 -10.57
C ILE A 254 3.56 19.37 -11.14
N PRO A 255 2.82 19.61 -12.23
CA PRO A 255 1.86 18.64 -12.77
C PRO A 255 2.53 17.39 -13.35
N SER A 256 1.75 16.32 -13.53
CA SER A 256 2.21 14.98 -13.95
C SER A 256 3.03 14.95 -15.25
N ASN A 257 2.79 15.91 -16.15
CA ASN A 257 3.52 16.07 -17.40
C ASN A 257 4.88 16.78 -17.26
N LYS A 258 5.20 17.43 -16.13
CA LYS A 258 6.50 18.08 -15.88
C LYS A 258 7.47 17.09 -15.21
N LYS A 259 7.81 16.03 -15.95
CA LYS A 259 8.70 14.95 -15.48
C LYS A 259 10.17 15.37 -15.44
N TYR A 260 10.93 14.82 -14.49
CA TYR A 260 12.37 15.02 -14.30
C TYR A 260 12.76 16.50 -14.21
N LEU A 261 11.99 17.25 -13.43
CA LEU A 261 12.24 18.65 -13.09
C LEU A 261 13.02 18.70 -11.78
N MET A 262 14.13 19.43 -11.77
CA MET A 262 14.93 19.71 -10.58
C MET A 262 14.73 21.16 -10.16
N MET A 263 14.44 21.42 -8.89
CA MET A 263 14.31 22.76 -8.33
C MET A 263 15.31 22.95 -7.19
N VAL A 264 16.19 23.93 -7.31
CA VAL A 264 17.30 24.17 -6.36
C VAL A 264 17.20 25.58 -5.82
N GLY A 265 17.20 25.73 -4.49
CA GLY A 265 17.30 27.02 -3.80
C GLY A 265 18.71 27.33 -3.31
N ASP A 266 18.87 28.51 -2.69
CA ASP A 266 20.12 28.98 -2.06
C ASP A 266 20.32 28.44 -0.64
N GLY A 267 19.36 27.70 -0.09
CA GLY A 267 19.42 27.08 1.23
C GLY A 267 18.11 27.16 2.00
N ILE A 268 17.97 26.29 3.01
CA ILE A 268 16.97 26.43 4.07
C ILE A 268 17.07 27.85 4.66
N ASN A 269 15.92 28.49 4.87
CA ASN A 269 15.77 29.90 5.29
C ASN A 269 16.32 30.97 4.33
N GLN A 270 16.92 30.61 3.18
CA GLN A 270 17.34 31.57 2.14
C GLN A 270 16.30 31.66 1.03
N THR A 271 15.95 30.52 0.43
CA THR A 271 14.87 30.41 -0.56
C THR A 271 13.63 29.86 0.12
N VAL A 272 12.56 30.65 0.19
CA VAL A 272 11.35 30.31 0.96
C VAL A 272 10.08 30.43 0.12
N ILE A 273 9.38 29.33 -0.10
CA ILE A 273 8.05 29.29 -0.74
C ILE A 273 6.99 29.29 0.38
N THR A 274 6.02 30.19 0.33
CA THR A 274 5.09 30.44 1.44
C THR A 274 3.64 30.56 0.99
N GLY A 275 2.73 29.94 1.73
CA GLY A 275 1.28 30.02 1.55
C GLY A 275 0.54 29.99 2.89
N ASN A 276 -0.79 30.00 2.85
CA ASN A 276 -1.67 30.05 4.03
C ASN A 276 -3.07 29.42 3.83
N ARG A 277 -3.30 28.64 2.76
CA ARG A 277 -4.57 27.91 2.58
C ARG A 277 -4.79 26.89 3.70
N SER A 278 -6.04 26.74 4.11
CA SER A 278 -6.45 25.85 5.19
C SER A 278 -7.86 25.31 4.99
N VAL A 279 -8.21 24.24 5.71
CA VAL A 279 -9.59 23.71 5.73
C VAL A 279 -10.57 24.70 6.35
N VAL A 280 -10.18 25.41 7.42
CA VAL A 280 -11.02 26.44 8.06
C VAL A 280 -11.38 27.58 7.09
N ASP A 281 -10.48 27.92 6.16
CA ASP A 281 -10.72 28.95 5.14
C ASP A 281 -11.35 28.41 3.83
N GLY A 282 -11.88 27.19 3.86
CA GLY A 282 -12.70 26.62 2.78
C GLY A 282 -11.94 25.81 1.72
N SER A 283 -10.65 25.52 1.94
CA SER A 283 -9.92 24.54 1.12
C SER A 283 -10.28 23.10 1.52
N THR A 284 -10.07 22.13 0.63
CA THR A 284 -9.83 20.74 1.07
C THR A 284 -8.41 20.62 1.64
N THR A 285 -8.13 19.60 2.46
CA THR A 285 -6.74 19.29 2.87
C THR A 285 -5.84 19.11 1.65
N PHE A 286 -6.33 18.42 0.61
CA PHE A 286 -5.59 18.17 -0.63
C PHE A 286 -5.19 19.45 -1.39
N ASN A 287 -6.07 20.46 -1.48
CA ASN A 287 -5.79 21.74 -2.13
C ASN A 287 -5.20 22.82 -1.21
N SER A 288 -5.03 22.52 0.09
CA SER A 288 -4.39 23.44 1.03
C SER A 288 -2.87 23.56 0.83
N ALA A 289 -2.29 22.63 0.06
CA ALA A 289 -0.86 22.56 -0.23
C ALA A 289 -0.30 23.87 -0.80
N THR A 290 0.74 24.41 -0.16
CA THR A 290 1.53 25.53 -0.71
C THR A 290 2.35 25.07 -1.93
N PHE A 291 2.91 23.87 -1.87
CA PHE A 291 3.67 23.25 -2.97
C PHE A 291 3.13 21.83 -3.25
N ALA A 292 2.67 21.59 -4.47
CA ALA A 292 2.10 20.30 -4.89
C ALA A 292 2.97 19.65 -5.97
N VAL A 293 3.34 18.38 -5.80
CA VAL A 293 4.23 17.65 -6.72
C VAL A 293 3.55 16.39 -7.22
N VAL A 294 3.47 16.24 -8.55
CA VAL A 294 2.93 15.03 -9.23
C VAL A 294 3.79 14.64 -10.45
N GLY A 295 4.64 15.52 -10.96
CA GLY A 295 5.64 15.20 -11.98
C GLY A 295 6.66 14.16 -11.51
N GLN A 296 6.65 12.97 -12.13
CA GLN A 296 7.58 11.86 -11.85
C GLN A 296 9.04 12.32 -11.88
N GLY A 297 9.85 11.83 -10.93
CA GLY A 297 11.27 12.16 -10.87
C GLY A 297 11.57 13.60 -10.45
N PHE A 298 10.64 14.28 -9.76
CA PHE A 298 10.90 15.62 -9.24
C PHE A 298 11.98 15.59 -8.15
N VAL A 299 12.92 16.55 -8.18
CA VAL A 299 13.94 16.73 -7.14
C VAL A 299 13.89 18.17 -6.60
N GLY A 300 13.61 18.35 -5.31
CA GLY A 300 13.68 19.64 -4.62
C GLY A 300 14.91 19.72 -3.70
N VAL A 301 15.70 20.79 -3.78
CA VAL A 301 16.97 20.92 -3.05
C VAL A 301 17.11 22.30 -2.41
N ASN A 302 17.67 22.38 -1.19
CA ASN A 302 18.12 23.64 -0.56
C ASN A 302 17.04 24.73 -0.44
N MET A 303 15.86 24.41 0.09
CA MET A 303 14.77 25.39 0.22
C MET A 303 13.83 25.13 1.40
N THR A 304 13.15 26.18 1.86
CA THR A 304 12.02 26.09 2.79
C THR A 304 10.70 26.15 2.02
N ILE A 305 9.76 25.25 2.31
CA ILE A 305 8.35 25.37 1.92
C ILE A 305 7.51 25.43 3.19
N ARG A 306 6.61 26.42 3.29
CA ARG A 306 5.81 26.61 4.50
C ARG A 306 4.36 27.00 4.27
N ASN A 307 3.49 26.49 5.15
CA ASN A 307 2.12 26.95 5.30
C ASN A 307 1.98 27.73 6.62
N THR A 308 1.56 28.98 6.52
CA THR A 308 1.53 29.97 7.59
C THR A 308 0.14 30.18 8.21
N ALA A 309 -0.85 29.33 7.86
CA ALA A 309 -2.22 29.43 8.37
C ALA A 309 -2.30 29.37 9.92
N GLY A 310 -1.42 28.59 10.56
CA GLY A 310 -1.34 28.45 12.03
C GLY A 310 -2.27 27.38 12.60
N ALA A 311 -2.00 26.93 13.83
CA ALA A 311 -2.73 25.81 14.46
C ALA A 311 -4.26 25.99 14.52
N ILE A 312 -4.73 27.23 14.70
CA ILE A 312 -6.17 27.57 14.75
C ILE A 312 -6.92 27.36 13.43
N LYS A 313 -6.21 27.07 12.34
CA LYS A 313 -6.76 26.84 11.00
C LYS A 313 -6.89 25.35 10.64
N HIS A 314 -6.58 24.46 11.57
CA HIS A 314 -6.57 23.01 11.40
C HIS A 314 -5.69 22.60 10.21
N GLN A 315 -6.15 21.68 9.35
CA GLN A 315 -5.35 21.12 8.26
C GLN A 315 -4.89 22.20 7.27
N ALA A 316 -3.57 22.34 7.13
CA ALA A 316 -2.95 23.38 6.31
C ALA A 316 -1.59 22.90 5.76
N VAL A 317 -1.64 22.23 4.60
CA VAL A 317 -0.49 21.51 4.03
C VAL A 317 0.58 22.48 3.50
N ALA A 318 1.85 22.25 3.86
CA ALA A 318 2.99 22.92 3.25
C ALA A 318 3.37 22.24 1.93
N VAL A 319 3.63 20.93 1.96
CA VAL A 319 3.96 20.13 0.77
C VAL A 319 3.04 18.94 0.62
N ARG A 320 2.41 18.81 -0.55
CA ARG A 320 1.76 17.55 -0.98
C ARG A 320 2.57 16.93 -2.11
N ASN A 321 3.06 15.72 -1.87
CA ASN A 321 3.82 14.97 -2.86
C ASN A 321 3.07 13.70 -3.25
N GLY A 322 2.76 13.55 -4.54
CA GLY A 322 2.21 12.36 -5.19
C GLY A 322 2.94 12.08 -6.49
N ALA A 323 4.24 12.33 -6.54
CA ALA A 323 5.13 12.00 -7.65
C ALA A 323 5.98 10.76 -7.32
N ASP A 324 6.01 9.81 -8.25
CA ASP A 324 6.87 8.63 -8.13
C ASP A 324 8.35 8.98 -8.37
N MET A 325 9.25 8.27 -7.68
CA MET A 325 10.70 8.48 -7.72
C MET A 325 11.09 9.93 -7.39
N SER A 326 10.34 10.59 -6.49
CA SER A 326 10.59 11.98 -6.10
C SER A 326 11.52 12.09 -4.90
N THR A 327 12.35 13.14 -4.87
CA THR A 327 13.30 13.40 -3.78
C THR A 327 13.24 14.83 -3.28
N PHE A 328 13.34 15.01 -1.96
CA PHE A 328 13.74 16.27 -1.36
C PHE A 328 15.05 16.11 -0.60
N TYR A 329 16.01 17.02 -0.81
CA TYR A 329 17.33 17.00 -0.19
C TYR A 329 17.66 18.34 0.46
N ASN A 330 17.98 18.34 1.76
CA ASN A 330 18.30 19.56 2.52
C ASN A 330 17.21 20.64 2.38
N CYS A 331 15.96 20.26 2.66
CA CYS A 331 14.78 21.13 2.60
C CYS A 331 14.10 21.25 3.97
N SER A 332 13.42 22.37 4.23
CA SER A 332 12.58 22.58 5.42
C SER A 332 11.09 22.57 5.03
N PHE A 333 10.27 21.83 5.79
CA PHE A 333 8.81 21.80 5.64
C PHE A 333 8.16 22.32 6.91
N GLU A 334 7.51 23.48 6.85
CA GLU A 334 7.02 24.17 8.04
C GLU A 334 5.50 24.36 8.03
N GLY A 335 4.84 23.91 9.09
CA GLY A 335 3.40 24.07 9.26
C GLY A 335 3.00 23.86 10.72
N TYR A 336 1.76 23.41 10.92
CA TYR A 336 1.23 22.99 12.22
C TYR A 336 0.54 21.63 12.08
N GLN A 337 -0.74 21.61 11.72
CA GLN A 337 -1.46 20.37 11.44
C GLN A 337 -1.33 20.03 9.95
N ASP A 338 -1.12 18.76 9.63
CA ASP A 338 -1.02 18.23 8.26
C ASP A 338 0.14 18.86 7.43
N THR A 339 1.29 19.20 8.03
CA THR A 339 2.41 19.91 7.33
C THR A 339 2.88 19.23 6.03
N LEU A 340 3.25 17.96 6.10
CA LEU A 340 3.87 17.21 5.01
C LEU A 340 2.97 16.03 4.63
N TYR A 341 2.49 16.03 3.39
CA TYR A 341 1.56 15.05 2.84
C TYR A 341 2.25 14.18 1.76
N PRO A 342 3.03 13.15 2.14
CA PRO A 342 3.45 12.07 1.24
C PRO A 342 2.23 11.23 0.83
N HIS A 343 1.49 11.76 -0.15
CA HIS A 343 0.18 11.28 -0.58
C HIS A 343 0.24 9.87 -1.16
N SER A 344 1.01 9.65 -2.23
CA SER A 344 1.08 8.36 -2.94
C SER A 344 2.41 8.16 -3.68
N LEU A 345 2.65 6.95 -4.21
CA LEU A 345 3.86 6.53 -4.97
C LEU A 345 5.15 6.50 -4.11
N ARG A 346 6.33 6.30 -4.71
CA ARG A 346 7.62 6.17 -3.99
C ARG A 346 8.31 7.52 -3.83
N GLN A 347 8.77 7.81 -2.61
CA GLN A 347 9.33 9.12 -2.24
C GLN A 347 10.52 8.98 -1.28
N PHE A 348 11.48 9.90 -1.40
CA PHE A 348 12.65 9.98 -0.51
C PHE A 348 12.85 11.40 0.02
N TYR A 349 13.12 11.52 1.32
CA TYR A 349 13.44 12.80 1.97
C TYR A 349 14.74 12.62 2.74
N ARG A 350 15.75 13.46 2.46
CA ARG A 350 17.11 13.28 2.97
C ARG A 350 17.66 14.58 3.54
N ASP A 351 18.20 14.52 4.75
CA ASP A 351 18.76 15.68 5.47
C ASP A 351 17.77 16.87 5.58
N CYS A 352 16.46 16.59 5.66
CA CYS A 352 15.40 17.60 5.71
C CYS A 352 14.95 17.93 7.14
N ASP A 353 14.41 19.13 7.35
CA ASP A 353 13.71 19.52 8.58
C ASP A 353 12.19 19.45 8.36
N VAL A 354 11.44 18.88 9.32
CA VAL A 354 9.97 18.80 9.28
C VAL A 354 9.39 19.35 10.57
N TYR A 355 8.55 20.39 10.51
CA TYR A 355 7.94 21.04 11.67
C TYR A 355 6.42 20.85 11.71
N GLY A 356 5.87 20.45 12.85
CA GLY A 356 4.42 20.39 13.01
C GLY A 356 3.93 19.93 14.38
N THR A 357 2.64 19.58 14.43
CA THR A 357 1.87 19.30 15.66
C THR A 357 1.04 18.02 15.51
N VAL A 358 -0.20 18.14 15.02
CA VAL A 358 -1.12 17.03 14.74
C VAL A 358 -0.86 16.48 13.34
N ASP A 359 -0.68 15.17 13.24
CA ASP A 359 -0.64 14.39 11.99
C ASP A 359 0.29 14.97 10.90
N PHE A 360 1.41 15.56 11.31
CA PHE A 360 2.16 16.46 10.43
C PHE A 360 3.03 15.76 9.37
N ILE A 361 3.11 14.42 9.41
CA ILE A 361 3.58 13.54 8.32
C ILE A 361 2.50 12.48 8.06
N PHE A 362 1.65 12.70 7.05
CA PHE A 362 0.46 11.85 6.82
C PHE A 362 0.26 11.48 5.35
N GLY A 363 -0.46 10.40 5.08
CA GLY A 363 -0.70 9.91 3.72
C GLY A 363 -0.36 8.44 3.52
N ASN A 364 -0.30 8.03 2.25
CA ASN A 364 -0.16 6.63 1.86
C ASN A 364 0.83 6.43 0.69
N ALA A 365 1.90 7.24 0.64
CA ALA A 365 3.08 6.91 -0.14
C ALA A 365 3.80 5.66 0.39
N ALA A 366 4.72 5.12 -0.41
CA ALA A 366 5.87 4.37 0.09
C ALA A 366 7.00 5.39 0.29
N VAL A 367 7.25 5.82 1.53
CA VAL A 367 8.18 6.92 1.81
C VAL A 367 9.24 6.53 2.84
N VAL A 368 10.48 6.90 2.55
CA VAL A 368 11.58 6.89 3.53
C VAL A 368 12.00 8.34 3.80
N LEU A 369 11.93 8.75 5.07
CA LEU A 369 12.60 9.94 5.58
C LEU A 369 13.89 9.49 6.25
N GLN A 370 15.04 9.98 5.76
CA GLN A 370 16.35 9.50 6.20
C GLN A 370 17.25 10.65 6.66
N ASN A 371 17.80 10.55 7.87
CA ASN A 371 18.66 11.59 8.47
C ASN A 371 17.98 12.97 8.55
N CYS A 372 16.66 12.98 8.69
CA CYS A 372 15.87 14.20 8.85
C CYS A 372 15.79 14.63 10.33
N ASN A 373 15.57 15.92 10.56
CA ASN A 373 15.18 16.46 11.85
C ASN A 373 13.65 16.61 11.91
N ILE A 374 13.02 16.08 12.94
CA ILE A 374 11.56 16.13 13.14
C ILE A 374 11.30 17.04 14.34
N HIS A 375 10.87 18.27 14.08
CA HIS A 375 10.71 19.33 15.07
C HIS A 375 9.26 19.41 15.57
N LEU A 376 9.06 19.10 16.84
CA LEU A 376 7.78 19.17 17.53
C LEU A 376 7.46 20.61 17.92
N ARG A 377 6.36 21.15 17.39
CA ARG A 377 5.85 22.48 17.75
C ARG A 377 4.87 22.42 18.91
N LEU A 378 4.59 23.58 19.51
CA LEU A 378 3.52 23.74 20.48
C LEU A 378 2.15 23.68 19.77
N PRO A 379 1.26 22.70 20.10
CA PRO A 379 -0.10 22.64 19.56
C PRO A 379 -1.03 23.61 20.30
N MET A 380 -2.31 23.65 19.93
CA MET A 380 -3.30 24.40 20.71
C MET A 380 -3.49 23.78 22.11
N GLN A 381 -4.02 24.56 23.04
CA GLN A 381 -4.40 24.05 24.35
C GLN A 381 -5.35 22.84 24.22
N ASN A 382 -5.11 21.80 25.02
CA ASN A 382 -5.81 20.51 25.02
C ASN A 382 -5.61 19.63 23.76
N GLN A 383 -4.79 20.03 22.79
CA GLN A 383 -4.31 19.15 21.73
C GLN A 383 -3.07 18.33 22.18
N PHE A 384 -2.62 17.45 21.30
CA PHE A 384 -1.42 16.63 21.40
C PHE A 384 -0.66 16.69 20.08
N ASN A 385 0.60 16.29 20.08
CA ASN A 385 1.34 16.08 18.85
C ASN A 385 1.27 14.61 18.42
N ALA A 386 1.11 14.36 17.13
CA ALA A 386 1.23 13.04 16.52
C ALA A 386 2.10 13.20 15.27
N ILE A 387 3.26 12.54 15.25
CA ILE A 387 4.24 12.74 14.17
C ILE A 387 3.72 12.14 12.87
N THR A 388 3.25 10.88 12.90
CA THR A 388 2.65 10.24 11.71
C THR A 388 1.15 9.95 11.82
N ALA A 389 0.47 10.04 10.69
CA ALA A 389 -0.88 9.54 10.50
C ALA A 389 -0.97 8.78 9.17
N GLN A 390 -0.59 7.50 9.19
CA GLN A 390 -0.43 6.72 7.96
C GLN A 390 -1.77 6.14 7.48
N GLY A 391 -2.04 6.32 6.18
CA GLY A 391 -3.35 6.14 5.57
C GLY A 391 -3.51 4.89 4.70
N ARG A 392 -2.86 3.76 5.01
CA ARG A 392 -3.02 2.53 4.24
C ARG A 392 -4.37 1.85 4.49
N THR A 393 -5.14 1.63 3.43
CA THR A 393 -6.51 1.10 3.47
C THR A 393 -6.63 -0.35 3.01
N ASP A 394 -5.64 -0.90 2.32
CA ASP A 394 -5.64 -2.29 1.87
C ASP A 394 -4.28 -2.96 2.21
N PRO A 395 -4.26 -4.16 2.82
CA PRO A 395 -3.02 -4.84 3.24
C PRO A 395 -2.10 -5.19 2.06
N ASN A 396 -2.65 -5.26 0.85
CA ASN A 396 -1.91 -5.52 -0.38
C ASN A 396 -1.12 -4.29 -0.87
N GLN A 397 -1.43 -3.07 -0.40
CA GLN A 397 -0.67 -1.88 -0.79
C GLN A 397 0.78 -1.96 -0.29
N ASN A 398 1.72 -1.60 -1.17
CA ASN A 398 3.16 -1.58 -0.89
C ASN A 398 3.62 -0.30 -0.15
N THR A 399 2.69 0.38 0.53
CA THR A 399 2.85 1.73 1.08
C THR A 399 3.11 1.75 2.60
N GLY A 400 3.55 2.89 3.13
CA GLY A 400 3.90 3.07 4.54
C GLY A 400 4.91 4.19 4.75
N ILE A 401 5.10 4.61 5.99
CA ILE A 401 6.10 5.63 6.38
C ILE A 401 7.25 4.95 7.11
N SER A 402 8.47 5.12 6.61
CA SER A 402 9.71 4.69 7.25
C SER A 402 10.51 5.93 7.70
N ILE A 403 10.72 6.05 9.01
CA ILE A 403 11.54 7.07 9.64
C ILE A 403 12.88 6.41 10.00
N HIS A 404 13.93 6.72 9.24
CA HIS A 404 15.21 6.02 9.28
C HIS A 404 16.35 6.96 9.72
N ASN A 405 17.08 6.61 10.78
CA ASN A 405 18.25 7.39 11.24
C ASN A 405 17.92 8.89 11.44
N CYS A 406 16.70 9.21 11.89
CA CYS A 406 16.25 10.59 12.08
C CYS A 406 16.51 11.07 13.52
N THR A 407 16.30 12.37 13.77
CA THR A 407 16.33 12.94 15.13
C THR A 407 15.02 13.66 15.41
N ILE A 408 14.28 13.21 16.42
CA ILE A 408 13.08 13.91 16.93
C ILE A 408 13.52 14.95 17.95
N LYS A 409 13.17 16.22 17.71
CA LYS A 409 13.56 17.40 18.50
C LYS A 409 12.34 18.12 19.06
N ALA A 410 12.49 18.69 20.24
CA ALA A 410 11.41 19.35 20.99
C ALA A 410 11.71 20.83 21.30
N ASP A 411 12.47 21.51 20.44
CA ASP A 411 13.03 22.85 20.69
C ASP A 411 11.95 23.91 21.00
N ASP A 412 10.86 23.90 20.22
CA ASP A 412 9.69 24.80 20.40
C ASP A 412 8.87 24.44 21.65
N LEU A 413 8.93 23.19 22.14
CA LEU A 413 8.28 22.77 23.39
C LEU A 413 9.14 23.14 24.61
N ALA A 414 10.45 22.92 24.54
CA ALA A 414 11.39 23.18 25.63
C ALA A 414 11.49 24.67 25.99
N SER A 415 11.43 25.55 24.97
CA SER A 415 11.50 27.01 25.12
C SER A 415 10.25 27.65 25.75
N ASN A 416 9.12 26.94 25.78
CA ASN A 416 7.87 27.41 26.41
C ASN A 416 7.75 26.96 27.88
N SER A 417 8.79 27.18 28.69
CA SER A 417 8.98 26.63 30.04
C SER A 417 8.07 27.21 31.15
N SER A 418 6.82 27.58 30.84
CA SER A 418 5.80 27.79 31.87
C SER A 418 5.31 26.42 32.40
N SER A 419 5.03 26.34 33.70
CA SER A 419 4.82 25.07 34.42
C SER A 419 3.62 24.23 33.95
N ASP A 420 2.71 24.79 33.16
CA ASP A 420 1.55 24.09 32.58
C ASP A 420 1.81 23.55 31.15
N ILE A 421 2.92 23.91 30.50
CA ILE A 421 3.25 23.49 29.12
C ILE A 421 4.13 22.24 29.08
N SER A 422 4.73 21.82 30.21
CA SER A 422 5.51 20.58 30.31
C SER A 422 4.68 19.29 30.22
N SER A 423 3.42 19.37 29.78
CA SER A 423 2.48 18.25 29.64
C SER A 423 1.98 18.01 28.21
N THR A 424 2.55 18.67 27.20
CA THR A 424 2.17 18.44 25.79
C THR A 424 2.49 16.99 25.38
N LYS A 425 1.45 16.16 25.33
CA LYS A 425 1.56 14.76 24.94
C LYS A 425 2.01 14.69 23.47
N THR A 426 3.07 13.94 23.21
CA THR A 426 3.59 13.71 21.86
C THR A 426 3.69 12.22 21.62
N TYR A 427 3.19 11.78 20.46
CA TYR A 427 3.16 10.39 20.03
C TYR A 427 3.87 10.21 18.68
N LEU A 428 4.50 9.05 18.49
CA LEU A 428 5.13 8.61 17.24
C LEU A 428 4.12 8.57 16.08
N GLY A 429 2.86 8.26 16.34
CA GLY A 429 1.79 8.37 15.38
C GLY A 429 0.46 7.76 15.83
N ARG A 430 -0.53 7.80 14.92
CA ARG A 430 -1.85 7.19 15.08
C ARG A 430 -2.38 6.59 13.76
N PRO A 431 -3.20 5.53 13.78
CA PRO A 431 -3.63 4.83 12.58
C PRO A 431 -4.81 5.54 11.89
N TRP A 432 -4.53 6.43 10.93
CA TRP A 432 -5.59 7.13 10.19
C TRP A 432 -6.49 6.17 9.40
N LYS A 433 -5.95 5.05 8.92
CA LYS A 433 -6.68 4.00 8.20
C LYS A 433 -6.35 2.61 8.73
N GLU A 434 -7.21 1.64 8.41
CA GLU A 434 -7.27 0.30 9.02
C GLU A 434 -5.95 -0.49 8.97
N TYR A 435 -5.16 -0.36 7.90
CA TYR A 435 -3.91 -1.10 7.72
C TYR A 435 -2.67 -0.20 7.88
N SER A 436 -2.81 0.92 8.60
CA SER A 436 -1.76 1.91 8.87
C SER A 436 -0.39 1.28 9.13
N ARG A 437 0.64 1.70 8.37
CA ARG A 437 1.98 1.13 8.46
C ARG A 437 3.07 2.18 8.66
N THR A 438 3.62 2.27 9.87
CA THR A 438 4.72 3.18 10.21
C THR A 438 5.84 2.43 10.92
N VAL A 439 7.09 2.69 10.54
CA VAL A 439 8.28 2.15 11.20
C VAL A 439 9.24 3.27 11.59
N TYR A 440 9.71 3.25 12.84
CA TYR A 440 10.81 4.08 13.33
C TYR A 440 12.03 3.21 13.54
N MET A 441 13.10 3.46 12.79
CA MET A 441 14.32 2.67 12.86
C MET A 441 15.60 3.51 12.95
N GLU A 442 16.53 3.08 13.80
CA GLU A 442 17.82 3.74 14.08
C GLU A 442 17.67 5.23 14.48
N THR A 443 16.49 5.63 14.97
CA THR A 443 16.09 7.03 15.17
C THR A 443 16.30 7.47 16.63
N PHE A 444 16.82 8.69 16.82
CA PHE A 444 16.96 9.31 18.13
C PHE A 444 15.65 9.99 18.56
N MET A 445 15.16 9.70 19.76
CA MET A 445 13.88 10.17 20.27
C MET A 445 13.83 10.34 21.78
N ASP A 446 13.22 11.44 22.25
CA ASP A 446 13.00 11.77 23.67
C ASP A 446 11.51 11.84 24.06
N SER A 447 10.60 11.38 23.19
CA SER A 447 9.13 11.41 23.38
C SER A 447 8.47 10.04 23.13
N SER A 448 7.21 9.87 23.56
CA SER A 448 6.68 8.55 23.94
C SER A 448 5.56 7.97 23.04
N GLY A 449 5.78 6.75 22.55
CA GLY A 449 4.72 5.78 22.23
C GLY A 449 3.74 6.13 21.11
N TRP A 450 2.63 5.39 21.04
CA TRP A 450 1.64 5.44 19.96
C TRP A 450 0.26 5.84 20.50
N LYS A 451 -0.59 6.43 19.67
CA LYS A 451 -1.96 6.82 20.05
C LYS A 451 -3.03 6.17 19.17
N GLU A 452 -4.10 5.70 19.78
CA GLU A 452 -5.31 5.20 19.12
C GLU A 452 -5.90 6.28 18.18
N TRP A 453 -6.55 5.87 17.09
CA TRP A 453 -7.33 6.81 16.28
C TRP A 453 -8.71 7.07 16.91
N SER A 454 -9.46 5.99 17.17
CA SER A 454 -10.75 6.00 17.86
C SER A 454 -11.07 4.60 18.37
N GLY A 455 -11.02 4.38 19.69
CA GLY A 455 -11.29 3.07 20.29
C GLY A 455 -10.34 1.98 19.78
N ASP A 456 -10.89 0.81 19.48
CA ASP A 456 -10.17 -0.37 18.98
C ASP A 456 -9.92 -0.37 17.47
N PHE A 457 -10.33 0.68 16.75
CA PHE A 457 -10.11 0.81 15.31
C PHE A 457 -8.63 0.62 14.92
N ALA A 458 -8.42 -0.24 13.92
CA ALA A 458 -7.12 -0.61 13.35
C ALA A 458 -6.13 -1.32 14.28
N LEU A 459 -6.38 -1.46 15.60
CA LEU A 459 -5.34 -1.89 16.56
C LEU A 459 -4.80 -3.31 16.32
N SER A 460 -5.59 -4.17 15.66
CA SER A 460 -5.23 -5.54 15.28
C SER A 460 -4.70 -5.69 13.85
N THR A 461 -4.82 -4.66 13.01
CA THR A 461 -4.54 -4.70 11.56
C THR A 461 -3.45 -3.71 11.09
N LEU A 462 -3.15 -2.71 11.91
CA LEU A 462 -2.02 -1.81 11.73
C LEU A 462 -0.69 -2.55 11.87
N TYR A 463 0.39 -1.93 11.38
CA TYR A 463 1.77 -2.34 11.63
C TYR A 463 2.56 -1.10 12.08
N CYS A 464 2.67 -0.92 13.38
CA CYS A 464 3.43 0.17 13.99
C CYS A 464 4.64 -0.43 14.70
N ALA A 465 5.85 -0.13 14.20
CA ALA A 465 7.05 -0.85 14.61
C ALA A 465 8.25 0.03 14.96
N GLU A 466 9.11 -0.48 15.84
CA GLU A 466 10.32 0.19 16.31
C GLU A 466 11.54 -0.75 16.22
N TYR A 467 12.66 -0.26 15.69
CA TYR A 467 13.92 -1.02 15.53
C TYR A 467 15.13 -0.17 15.96
N ASN A 468 15.93 -0.65 16.91
CA ASN A 468 17.23 -0.06 17.29
C ASN A 468 17.21 1.48 17.53
N ASN A 469 16.12 2.00 18.10
CA ASN A 469 15.96 3.43 18.37
C ASN A 469 16.74 3.86 19.65
N THR A 470 17.22 5.10 19.67
CA THR A 470 18.04 5.65 20.76
C THR A 470 17.41 6.91 21.37
N GLY A 471 18.00 7.43 22.45
CA GLY A 471 17.42 8.55 23.22
C GLY A 471 16.55 8.09 24.39
N SER A 472 16.05 9.03 25.18
CA SER A 472 15.31 8.72 26.42
C SER A 472 13.89 8.21 26.19
N GLY A 473 13.32 8.47 25.01
CA GLY A 473 11.98 8.05 24.61
C GLY A 473 11.92 6.66 23.95
N SER A 474 13.08 6.07 23.58
CA SER A 474 13.12 4.83 22.79
C SER A 474 12.83 3.55 23.57
N ASN A 475 12.70 3.61 24.91
CA ASN A 475 12.38 2.44 25.72
C ASN A 475 10.99 1.88 25.39
N THR A 476 10.96 0.63 24.90
CA THR A 476 9.74 -0.05 24.43
C THR A 476 8.97 -0.80 25.53
N ALA A 477 9.53 -0.96 26.74
CA ALA A 477 8.96 -1.82 27.80
C ALA A 477 7.56 -1.40 28.28
N ASN A 478 7.20 -0.11 28.16
CA ASN A 478 5.90 0.44 28.55
C ASN A 478 5.10 0.96 27.33
N ARG A 479 5.28 0.33 26.17
CA ARG A 479 4.51 0.64 24.95
C ARG A 479 3.12 -0.02 25.00
N VAL A 480 2.30 0.32 24.02
CA VAL A 480 0.94 -0.19 23.85
C VAL A 480 0.94 -1.71 23.58
N THR A 481 -0.03 -2.42 24.12
CA THR A 481 -0.17 -3.89 23.98
C THR A 481 -1.05 -4.28 22.78
N TRP A 482 -1.06 -3.48 21.71
CA TRP A 482 -1.89 -3.73 20.54
C TRP A 482 -1.30 -4.87 19.70
N PRO A 483 -2.11 -5.77 19.09
CA PRO A 483 -1.59 -6.85 18.26
C PRO A 483 -0.77 -6.38 17.04
N GLY A 484 -1.07 -5.18 16.51
CA GLY A 484 -0.30 -4.56 15.42
C GLY A 484 0.93 -3.76 15.87
N TYR A 485 1.24 -3.69 17.16
CA TYR A 485 2.47 -3.08 17.66
C TYR A 485 3.60 -4.10 17.71
N HIS A 486 4.78 -3.73 17.18
CA HIS A 486 5.93 -4.62 17.08
C HIS A 486 7.24 -3.95 17.51
N VAL A 487 8.01 -4.65 18.35
CA VAL A 487 9.44 -4.38 18.51
C VAL A 487 10.16 -5.30 17.54
N ILE A 488 10.84 -4.74 16.55
CA ILE A 488 11.61 -5.54 15.59
C ILE A 488 12.95 -5.87 16.25
N ASN A 489 13.19 -7.16 16.48
CA ASN A 489 14.44 -7.66 17.04
C ASN A 489 15.41 -8.15 15.95
N GLU A 490 14.89 -8.61 14.81
CA GLU A 490 15.69 -9.16 13.72
C GLU A 490 15.98 -8.11 12.63
N THR A 491 17.25 -7.97 12.25
CA THR A 491 17.66 -7.04 11.19
C THR A 491 16.99 -7.35 9.84
N ASN A 492 16.69 -8.62 9.56
CA ASN A 492 16.04 -9.06 8.31
C ASN A 492 14.63 -8.47 8.13
N ASP A 493 13.88 -8.27 9.21
CA ASP A 493 12.57 -7.63 9.17
C ASP A 493 12.69 -6.12 8.93
N ALA A 494 13.63 -5.46 9.62
CA ALA A 494 13.92 -4.03 9.44
C ALA A 494 14.38 -3.72 8.01
N VAL A 495 15.12 -4.64 7.38
CA VAL A 495 15.60 -4.56 5.99
C VAL A 495 14.46 -4.33 4.98
N ASN A 496 13.21 -4.71 5.27
CA ASN A 496 12.05 -4.48 4.40
C ASN A 496 11.61 -3.00 4.33
N PHE A 497 11.98 -2.16 5.30
CA PHE A 497 11.56 -0.76 5.42
C PHE A 497 12.64 0.24 4.98
N THR A 498 13.68 -0.26 4.31
CA THR A 498 14.89 0.46 3.91
C THR A 498 14.76 1.08 2.51
N VAL A 499 15.70 1.97 2.16
CA VAL A 499 15.73 2.60 0.84
C VAL A 499 15.78 1.56 -0.29
N SER A 500 16.61 0.52 -0.19
CA SER A 500 16.78 -0.46 -1.27
C SER A 500 15.59 -1.42 -1.44
N ASN A 501 14.89 -1.83 -0.37
CA ASN A 501 13.74 -2.74 -0.51
C ASN A 501 12.39 -2.03 -0.57
N PHE A 502 12.18 -0.99 0.24
CA PHE A 502 10.86 -0.37 0.43
C PHE A 502 10.48 0.53 -0.74
N ILE A 503 11.43 1.34 -1.21
CA ILE A 503 11.23 2.31 -2.31
C ILE A 503 12.11 2.04 -3.54
N GLN A 504 12.82 0.91 -3.56
CA GLN A 504 13.70 0.48 -4.67
C GLN A 504 14.72 1.58 -5.05
N GLY A 505 15.20 2.33 -4.04
CA GLY A 505 15.98 3.57 -4.23
C GLY A 505 17.31 3.38 -4.94
N ASN A 506 17.91 2.19 -4.83
CA ASN A 506 19.12 1.79 -5.54
C ASN A 506 19.01 1.87 -7.08
N PHE A 507 17.80 1.86 -7.65
CA PHE A 507 17.59 1.98 -9.10
C PHE A 507 17.44 3.42 -9.61
N TRP A 508 17.12 4.40 -8.75
CA TRP A 508 16.77 5.75 -9.18
C TRP A 508 17.46 6.90 -8.42
N LEU A 509 17.87 6.70 -7.16
CA LEU A 509 18.62 7.69 -6.37
C LEU A 509 20.07 7.92 -6.85
N PRO A 510 20.84 6.92 -7.34
CA PRO A 510 22.21 7.17 -7.82
C PRO A 510 22.30 8.19 -8.96
N ALA A 511 21.25 8.32 -9.77
CA ALA A 511 21.19 9.25 -10.90
C ALA A 511 21.05 10.74 -10.50
N ILE A 512 20.74 11.04 -9.24
CA ILE A 512 20.50 12.40 -8.74
C ILE A 512 21.57 12.91 -7.77
N GLY A 513 22.61 12.12 -7.46
CA GLY A 513 23.72 12.56 -6.61
C GLY A 513 23.34 12.86 -5.14
N VAL A 514 22.17 12.40 -4.69
CA VAL A 514 21.71 12.52 -3.30
C VAL A 514 22.22 11.32 -2.51
N PRO A 515 22.89 11.52 -1.37
CA PRO A 515 23.45 10.42 -0.59
C PRO A 515 22.32 9.67 0.14
N PHE A 516 22.40 8.35 0.18
CA PHE A 516 21.46 7.51 0.90
C PHE A 516 22.16 6.31 1.55
N ILE A 517 21.55 5.81 2.63
CA ILE A 517 21.93 4.56 3.28
C ILE A 517 20.97 3.48 2.77
N GLU A 518 21.53 2.41 2.19
CA GLU A 518 20.75 1.36 1.52
C GLU A 518 19.93 0.48 2.49
N GLY A 519 20.47 0.20 3.68
CA GLY A 519 19.89 -0.70 4.70
C GLY A 519 20.48 -0.48 6.10
N PRO A 520 20.05 -1.23 7.13
CA PRO A 520 20.45 -0.99 8.52
C PRO A 520 21.91 -1.40 8.72
N GLY A 521 22.65 -0.66 9.54
CA GLY A 521 24.09 -0.88 9.75
C GLY A 521 24.99 -0.70 8.51
N ALA A 522 24.45 -0.37 7.33
CA ALA A 522 25.26 -0.06 6.15
C ALA A 522 25.99 1.27 6.38
N LYS A 523 27.32 1.22 6.46
CA LYS A 523 28.13 2.45 6.44
C LYS A 523 27.80 3.25 5.18
N GLN A 524 27.75 4.58 5.29
CA GLN A 524 27.85 5.44 4.12
C GLN A 524 29.10 5.03 3.32
N PRO A 525 29.03 4.93 1.97
CA PRO A 525 30.19 4.57 1.17
C PRO A 525 31.34 5.53 1.47
N GLU A 526 32.44 5.02 2.04
CA GLU A 526 33.59 5.82 2.42
C GLU A 526 34.27 6.36 1.15
N ILE A 527 33.96 7.60 0.79
CA ILE A 527 34.58 8.27 -0.36
C ILE A 527 36.03 8.58 -0.01
N ASN A 528 36.95 7.90 -0.68
CA ASN A 528 38.38 8.11 -0.59
C ASN A 528 38.72 9.61 -0.75
N LYS A 529 39.00 10.29 0.36
CA LYS A 529 39.61 11.61 0.35
C LYS A 529 41.00 11.46 -0.27
N GLY A 530 41.17 11.97 -1.48
CA GLY A 530 42.46 11.99 -2.16
C GLY A 530 43.47 12.84 -1.40
N VAL A 531 44.24 12.21 -0.51
CA VAL A 531 45.35 12.85 0.19
C VAL A 531 46.58 12.82 -0.72
N TYR A 532 47.01 14.01 -1.15
CA TYR A 532 48.38 14.21 -1.60
C TYR A 532 49.31 14.16 -0.37
N ASP A 533 49.94 13.01 -0.13
CA ASP A 533 51.40 12.99 0.09
C ASP A 533 52.01 11.60 -0.18
N LYS A 534 53.30 11.55 -0.51
CA LYS A 534 54.07 10.33 -0.76
C LYS A 534 55.37 10.32 0.04
N SER A 535 55.59 9.29 0.86
CA SER A 535 56.86 8.53 0.90
C SER A 535 56.77 7.28 1.79
N PRO A 536 57.66 6.27 1.64
CA PRO A 536 57.26 4.87 1.83
C PRO A 536 58.05 4.06 2.88
N GLY A 537 57.49 2.88 3.20
CA GLY A 537 58.15 1.75 3.86
C GLY A 537 57.76 1.57 5.34
N ALA A 538 57.75 0.36 5.90
CA ALA A 538 57.80 -1.00 5.34
C ALA A 538 57.40 -1.98 6.47
N GLY A 539 56.95 -3.20 6.14
CA GLY A 539 56.74 -4.27 7.12
C GLY A 539 55.42 -5.01 6.92
N ASP A 540 55.53 -6.27 6.54
CA ASP A 540 54.42 -7.21 6.35
C ASP A 540 53.90 -7.73 7.70
N ASP A 541 52.64 -8.18 7.73
CA ASP A 541 52.28 -9.46 8.35
C ASP A 541 50.98 -10.00 7.75
N ALA A 542 50.89 -11.33 7.61
CA ALA A 542 49.96 -11.98 6.69
C ALA A 542 48.81 -12.72 7.38
N ASN A 543 47.70 -12.83 6.64
CA ASN A 543 46.64 -13.85 6.71
C ASN A 543 46.13 -14.34 8.07
N THR A 544 44.81 -14.22 8.27
CA THR A 544 43.95 -15.42 8.18
C THR A 544 42.59 -15.00 7.65
N GLU A 545 42.28 -15.33 6.40
CA GLU A 545 40.90 -15.31 5.91
C GLU A 545 40.17 -16.55 6.47
N THR A 546 39.04 -16.33 7.14
CA THR A 546 38.05 -17.37 7.40
C THR A 546 36.75 -16.95 6.74
N SER A 547 36.41 -17.64 5.66
CA SER A 547 35.15 -17.54 4.95
C SER A 547 34.07 -18.32 5.71
N ASP A 548 33.24 -17.63 6.47
CA ASP A 548 31.95 -18.19 6.89
C ASP A 548 30.92 -17.95 5.77
N GLU A 549 30.74 -18.98 4.94
CA GLU A 549 29.62 -19.09 4.00
C GLU A 549 28.37 -19.50 4.79
N SER A 550 27.52 -18.54 5.19
CA SER A 550 26.22 -18.85 5.80
C SER A 550 25.14 -19.07 4.73
N GLU A 551 25.19 -20.29 4.19
CA GLU A 551 24.16 -21.06 3.46
C GLU A 551 22.82 -20.37 3.08
N ASP A 552 22.57 -20.32 1.76
CA ASP A 552 21.27 -19.98 1.17
C ASP A 552 20.20 -21.02 1.57
N ASN A 553 19.30 -20.67 2.49
CA ASN A 553 18.21 -21.55 2.91
C ASN A 553 17.07 -21.58 1.87
N PHE A 554 16.99 -22.65 1.08
CA PHE A 554 15.96 -22.90 0.07
C PHE A 554 14.64 -23.43 0.68
N SER A 555 14.00 -22.66 1.56
CA SER A 555 12.69 -23.02 2.17
C SER A 555 11.51 -23.08 1.17
N ASP A 556 11.71 -22.59 -0.05
CA ASP A 556 10.64 -22.19 -0.95
C ASP A 556 10.39 -23.17 -2.12
N ILE A 557 11.15 -24.26 -2.20
CA ILE A 557 11.00 -25.29 -3.25
C ILE A 557 10.15 -26.46 -2.72
N ASP A 558 9.03 -26.72 -3.39
CA ASP A 558 8.15 -27.85 -3.11
C ASP A 558 8.82 -29.18 -3.49
N ASP A 559 8.64 -30.23 -2.69
CA ASP A 559 9.10 -31.59 -3.01
C ASP A 559 8.58 -32.08 -4.38
N PHE A 560 7.36 -31.66 -4.75
CA PHE A 560 6.77 -31.92 -6.06
C PHE A 560 7.50 -31.22 -7.21
N GLU A 561 8.19 -30.10 -6.96
CA GLU A 561 8.95 -29.37 -7.97
C GLU A 561 10.33 -30.02 -8.21
N VAL A 562 10.96 -30.59 -7.18
CA VAL A 562 12.23 -31.32 -7.32
C VAL A 562 12.05 -32.65 -8.07
N ASP A 563 10.94 -33.37 -7.83
CA ASP A 563 10.68 -34.67 -8.45
C ASP A 563 10.47 -34.60 -9.97
N ASP A 564 10.05 -33.45 -10.52
CA ASP A 564 9.93 -33.20 -11.96
C ASP A 564 11.30 -33.04 -12.66
N TYR A 565 12.39 -32.81 -11.91
CA TYR A 565 13.77 -32.72 -12.44
C TYR A 565 14.57 -34.04 -12.33
N LEU A 566 14.04 -35.08 -11.66
CA LEU A 566 14.70 -36.38 -11.53
C LEU A 566 14.15 -37.37 -12.56
N HIS A 567 15.03 -37.91 -13.40
CA HIS A 567 14.62 -38.56 -14.65
C HIS A 567 14.56 -40.09 -14.58
N ASN A 568 14.97 -40.69 -13.45
CA ASN A 568 14.76 -42.11 -13.18
C ASN A 568 14.46 -42.41 -11.69
N GLU A 569 13.93 -43.62 -11.44
CA GLU A 569 13.53 -44.07 -10.10
C GLU A 569 14.71 -44.37 -9.15
N GLU A 570 15.93 -44.52 -9.69
CA GLU A 570 17.12 -44.70 -8.86
C GLU A 570 17.59 -43.35 -8.26
N GLU A 571 17.55 -42.28 -9.05
CA GLU A 571 17.79 -40.90 -8.60
C GLU A 571 16.81 -40.47 -7.51
N LYS A 572 15.51 -40.77 -7.63
CA LYS A 572 14.52 -40.50 -6.58
C LYS A 572 14.81 -41.27 -5.29
N ARG A 573 15.30 -42.51 -5.42
CA ARG A 573 15.73 -43.32 -4.26
C ARG A 573 16.97 -42.72 -3.59
N TYR A 574 17.94 -42.22 -4.36
CA TYR A 574 19.10 -41.52 -3.79
C TYR A 574 18.71 -40.15 -3.20
N LYS A 575 17.83 -39.35 -3.82
CA LYS A 575 17.25 -38.12 -3.22
C LYS A 575 16.71 -38.44 -1.83
N LYS A 576 15.87 -39.48 -1.72
CA LYS A 576 15.29 -39.89 -0.45
C LYS A 576 16.36 -40.28 0.60
N ILE A 577 17.31 -41.14 0.24
CA ILE A 577 18.38 -41.57 1.16
C ILE A 577 19.26 -40.39 1.60
N ILE A 578 19.64 -39.51 0.67
CA ILE A 578 20.47 -38.33 0.96
C ILE A 578 19.69 -37.35 1.85
N TRP A 579 18.41 -37.13 1.58
CA TRP A 579 17.56 -36.26 2.40
C TRP A 579 17.35 -36.82 3.81
N GLU A 580 17.09 -38.12 3.95
CA GLU A 580 16.96 -38.79 5.25
C GLU A 580 18.27 -38.77 6.05
N GLU A 581 19.43 -38.82 5.38
CA GLU A 581 20.76 -38.76 6.02
C GLU A 581 21.16 -37.32 6.41
N MET A 582 20.91 -36.34 5.53
CA MET A 582 21.21 -34.92 5.78
C MET A 582 20.28 -34.29 6.82
N ASN A 583 19.02 -34.74 6.89
CA ASN A 583 18.01 -34.23 7.83
C ASN A 583 17.82 -35.18 9.02
N ARG A 584 18.82 -36.02 9.34
CA ARG A 584 18.72 -36.99 10.44
C ARG A 584 18.36 -36.33 11.77
N GLU A 585 19.02 -35.23 12.13
CA GLU A 585 18.73 -34.50 13.37
C GLU A 585 17.31 -33.90 13.38
N TYR A 586 16.84 -33.38 12.24
CA TYR A 586 15.45 -32.90 12.09
C TYR A 586 14.42 -34.04 12.19
N LEU A 587 14.72 -35.22 11.64
CA LEU A 587 13.87 -36.41 11.74
C LEU A 587 13.85 -36.97 13.16
N GLU A 588 14.98 -36.92 13.88
CA GLU A 588 15.07 -37.25 15.30
C GLU A 588 14.33 -36.23 16.17
N GLU A 589 14.39 -34.93 15.84
CA GLU A 589 13.62 -33.87 16.53
C GLU A 589 12.11 -34.00 16.28
N GLN A 590 11.68 -34.35 15.06
CA GLN A 590 10.27 -34.61 14.76
C GLN A 590 9.78 -35.91 15.41
N ALA A 591 10.60 -36.98 15.42
CA ALA A 591 10.28 -38.19 16.17
C ALA A 591 10.20 -37.91 17.69
N ALA A 592 11.03 -37.01 18.22
CA ALA A 592 10.94 -36.55 19.60
C ALA A 592 9.68 -35.69 19.86
N LYS A 593 9.26 -34.84 18.93
CA LYS A 593 8.02 -34.06 19.01
C LYS A 593 6.78 -34.96 18.90
N GLU A 594 6.77 -35.95 18.02
CA GLU A 594 5.70 -36.95 17.93
C GLU A 594 5.66 -37.85 19.17
N ALA A 595 6.82 -38.25 19.72
CA ALA A 595 6.89 -38.99 20.98
C ALA A 595 6.42 -38.14 22.17
N ALA A 596 6.75 -36.84 22.21
CA ALA A 596 6.26 -35.91 23.21
C ALA A 596 4.74 -35.67 23.08
N ALA A 597 4.21 -35.56 21.87
CA ALA A 597 2.77 -35.47 21.61
C ALA A 597 2.04 -36.77 21.97
N ALA A 598 2.64 -37.93 21.72
CA ALA A 598 2.12 -39.23 22.13
C ALA A 598 2.12 -39.38 23.67
N ALA A 599 3.21 -38.96 24.34
CA ALA A 599 3.29 -38.95 25.80
C ALA A 599 2.32 -37.95 26.44
N ALA A 600 2.13 -36.76 25.84
CA ALA A 600 1.11 -35.80 26.27
C ALA A 600 -0.31 -36.36 26.08
N LYS A 601 -0.55 -37.12 25.01
CA LYS A 601 -1.81 -37.83 24.77
C LYS A 601 -2.04 -38.96 25.78
N GLU A 602 -1.03 -39.77 26.10
CA GLU A 602 -1.13 -40.77 27.18
C GLU A 602 -1.34 -40.12 28.55
N ALA A 603 -0.68 -39.00 28.85
CA ALA A 603 -0.90 -38.25 30.09
C ALA A 603 -2.33 -37.67 30.17
N PHE A 604 -2.87 -37.18 29.06
CA PHE A 604 -4.26 -36.73 28.95
C PHE A 604 -5.27 -37.88 29.13
N GLU A 605 -5.04 -39.02 28.47
CA GLU A 605 -5.86 -40.24 28.62
C GLU A 605 -5.75 -40.86 30.03
N ALA A 606 -4.61 -40.66 30.72
CA ALA A 606 -4.43 -41.07 32.11
C ALA A 606 -5.15 -40.13 33.11
N ASN A 607 -5.22 -38.82 32.84
CA ASN A 607 -5.93 -37.86 33.69
C ASN A 607 -7.46 -37.93 33.57
N TYR A 608 -8.00 -38.49 32.47
CA TYR A 608 -9.45 -38.63 32.23
C TYR A 608 -10.03 -40.02 32.57
N LYS A 609 -9.25 -40.86 33.25
CA LYS A 609 -9.57 -42.29 33.46
C LYS A 609 -10.87 -42.56 34.24
N ASP A 610 -11.29 -41.60 35.05
CA ASP A 610 -12.48 -41.69 35.91
C ASP A 610 -13.69 -40.87 35.40
N CYS A 611 -13.63 -40.25 34.21
CA CYS A 611 -14.75 -39.47 33.63
C CYS A 611 -15.12 -39.94 32.19
N PRO A 612 -15.97 -40.97 32.04
CA PRO A 612 -16.22 -41.63 30.74
C PRO A 612 -16.94 -40.79 29.68
N GLU A 613 -17.68 -39.74 30.09
CA GLU A 613 -18.51 -38.95 29.17
C GLU A 613 -17.71 -37.83 28.48
N GLY A 614 -16.83 -37.15 29.20
CA GLY A 614 -15.98 -36.08 28.66
C GLY A 614 -14.99 -36.59 27.59
N LEU A 615 -14.37 -37.74 27.83
CA LEU A 615 -13.42 -38.35 26.88
C LEU A 615 -14.11 -38.70 25.54
N LYS A 616 -15.38 -39.15 25.59
CA LYS A 616 -16.18 -39.44 24.39
C LYS A 616 -16.51 -38.19 23.61
N ALA A 617 -16.99 -37.14 24.27
CA ALA A 617 -17.32 -35.87 23.63
C ALA A 617 -16.09 -35.23 22.96
N ALA A 618 -14.93 -35.26 23.62
CA ALA A 618 -13.68 -34.76 23.05
C ALA A 618 -13.22 -35.57 21.82
N GLN A 619 -13.31 -36.91 21.88
CA GLN A 619 -12.96 -37.78 20.75
C GLN A 619 -13.91 -37.61 19.56
N GLU A 620 -15.22 -37.45 19.80
CA GLU A 620 -16.22 -37.20 18.76
C GLU A 620 -16.04 -35.82 18.13
N LEU A 621 -15.74 -34.78 18.92
CA LEU A 621 -15.46 -33.43 18.40
C LEU A 621 -14.17 -33.39 17.59
N ALA A 622 -13.08 -34.00 18.08
CA ALA A 622 -11.82 -34.10 17.35
C ALA A 622 -11.98 -34.88 16.04
N ALA A 623 -12.73 -35.99 16.05
CA ALA A 623 -13.07 -36.74 14.85
C ALA A 623 -13.92 -35.92 13.86
N ALA A 624 -14.90 -35.15 14.35
CA ALA A 624 -15.72 -34.27 13.54
C ALA A 624 -14.92 -33.12 12.90
N VAL A 625 -14.01 -32.48 13.64
CA VAL A 625 -13.12 -31.43 13.14
C VAL A 625 -12.12 -31.98 12.12
N ALA A 626 -11.51 -33.13 12.41
CA ALA A 626 -10.61 -33.81 11.48
C ALA A 626 -11.33 -34.23 10.20
N LYS A 627 -12.55 -34.78 10.31
CA LYS A 627 -13.42 -35.11 9.18
C LYS A 627 -13.81 -33.87 8.38
N SER A 628 -14.21 -32.77 9.02
CA SER A 628 -14.55 -31.51 8.35
C SER A 628 -13.35 -30.88 7.63
N LYS A 629 -12.16 -30.87 8.25
CA LYS A 629 -10.91 -30.45 7.59
C LYS A 629 -10.59 -31.34 6.38
N LYS A 630 -10.72 -32.66 6.52
CA LYS A 630 -10.45 -33.65 5.46
C LYS A 630 -11.47 -33.59 4.32
N GLU A 631 -12.75 -33.34 4.60
CA GLU A 631 -13.82 -33.14 3.62
C GLU A 631 -13.66 -31.80 2.89
N LYS A 632 -13.36 -30.70 3.59
CA LYS A 632 -13.00 -29.41 2.95
C LYS A 632 -11.74 -29.58 2.08
N GLN A 633 -10.76 -30.37 2.50
CA GLN A 633 -9.56 -30.62 1.70
C GLN A 633 -9.84 -31.53 0.50
N GLN A 634 -10.64 -32.59 0.65
CA GLN A 634 -11.03 -33.48 -0.43
C GLN A 634 -11.93 -32.78 -1.45
N LYS A 635 -12.86 -31.92 -1.01
CA LYS A 635 -13.70 -31.10 -1.89
C LYS A 635 -12.84 -30.13 -2.72
N ARG A 636 -11.94 -29.37 -2.08
CA ARG A 636 -11.01 -28.47 -2.77
C ARG A 636 -10.03 -29.22 -3.69
N ASN A 637 -9.53 -30.39 -3.29
CA ASN A 637 -8.68 -31.24 -4.13
C ASN A 637 -9.44 -31.87 -5.30
N ALA A 638 -10.73 -32.18 -5.15
CA ALA A 638 -11.58 -32.68 -6.23
C ALA A 638 -11.94 -31.57 -7.23
N GLU A 639 -12.26 -30.37 -6.73
CA GLU A 639 -12.47 -29.16 -7.54
C GLU A 639 -11.20 -28.80 -8.34
N ALA A 640 -10.01 -28.90 -7.75
CA ALA A 640 -8.73 -28.67 -8.42
C ALA A 640 -8.32 -29.80 -9.41
N ARG A 641 -8.74 -31.06 -9.17
CA ARG A 641 -8.42 -32.20 -10.06
C ARG A 641 -9.38 -32.35 -11.25
N ASN A 642 -10.61 -31.86 -11.13
CA ASN A 642 -11.63 -31.95 -12.18
C ASN A 642 -11.82 -30.65 -12.99
N SER A 643 -11.03 -29.60 -12.76
CA SER A 643 -11.14 -28.34 -13.52
C SER A 643 -10.72 -28.51 -14.98
N GLY A 644 -11.71 -28.64 -15.87
CA GLY A 644 -11.55 -28.41 -17.31
C GLY A 644 -11.05 -26.99 -17.62
N PRO A 645 -10.72 -26.67 -18.89
CA PRO A 645 -10.40 -25.29 -19.27
C PRO A 645 -11.58 -24.39 -18.91
N ALA A 646 -11.30 -23.29 -18.19
CA ALA A 646 -12.35 -22.40 -17.69
C ALA A 646 -13.16 -21.80 -18.85
N ALA A 647 -14.48 -21.74 -18.70
CA ALA A 647 -15.38 -21.20 -19.72
C ALA A 647 -15.50 -19.66 -19.65
N THR A 648 -15.15 -19.05 -18.51
CA THR A 648 -15.26 -17.60 -18.27
C THR A 648 -14.02 -17.04 -17.55
N ALA A 649 -13.80 -15.73 -17.64
CA ALA A 649 -12.72 -15.06 -16.91
C ALA A 649 -12.88 -15.15 -15.38
N LEU A 650 -14.12 -15.06 -14.87
CA LEU A 650 -14.41 -15.26 -13.45
C LEU A 650 -14.07 -16.67 -12.98
N GLU A 651 -14.43 -17.69 -13.78
CA GLU A 651 -14.08 -19.08 -13.48
C GLU A 651 -12.57 -19.30 -13.53
N ALA A 652 -11.87 -18.77 -14.55
CA ALA A 652 -10.41 -18.82 -14.64
C ALA A 652 -9.75 -18.19 -13.40
N THR A 653 -10.29 -17.06 -12.92
CA THR A 653 -9.81 -16.39 -11.71
C THR A 653 -10.02 -17.26 -10.46
N ARG A 654 -11.19 -17.88 -10.31
CA ARG A 654 -11.47 -18.78 -9.18
C ARG A 654 -10.56 -20.03 -9.20
N GLN A 655 -10.36 -20.63 -10.38
CA GLN A 655 -9.42 -21.76 -10.55
C GLN A 655 -7.98 -21.34 -10.22
N MET A 656 -7.55 -20.14 -10.63
CA MET A 656 -6.24 -19.58 -10.29
C MET A 656 -6.05 -19.40 -8.79
N LEU A 657 -6.97 -18.70 -8.14
CA LEU A 657 -6.90 -18.39 -6.71
C LEU A 657 -6.95 -19.66 -5.85
N ALA A 658 -7.73 -20.65 -6.26
CA ALA A 658 -7.74 -21.98 -5.64
C ALA A 658 -6.38 -22.69 -5.80
N LYS A 659 -5.81 -22.73 -7.02
CA LYS A 659 -4.51 -23.37 -7.29
C LYS A 659 -3.38 -22.74 -6.48
N LYS A 660 -3.35 -21.41 -6.37
CA LYS A 660 -2.32 -20.66 -5.60
C LYS A 660 -2.62 -20.52 -4.10
N ARG A 661 -3.70 -21.12 -3.58
CA ARG A 661 -4.15 -21.02 -2.16
C ARG A 661 -4.40 -19.58 -1.68
N LEU A 662 -4.84 -18.68 -2.56
CA LEU A 662 -4.95 -17.23 -2.31
C LEU A 662 -6.32 -16.77 -1.80
N GLY A 663 -7.27 -17.68 -1.54
CA GLY A 663 -8.65 -17.31 -1.26
C GLY A 663 -8.87 -16.39 -0.04
N SER A 664 -8.01 -16.45 0.98
CA SER A 664 -8.08 -15.54 2.13
C SER A 664 -7.57 -14.13 1.85
N LYS A 665 -6.93 -13.89 0.69
CA LYS A 665 -6.31 -12.60 0.33
C LYS A 665 -7.12 -11.78 -0.68
N ILE A 666 -8.30 -12.25 -1.09
CA ILE A 666 -9.16 -11.63 -2.11
C ILE A 666 -10.58 -11.48 -1.58
N ASN A 667 -11.18 -10.31 -1.79
CA ASN A 667 -12.62 -10.10 -1.56
C ASN A 667 -13.43 -10.79 -2.69
N TYR A 668 -14.11 -11.90 -2.37
CA TYR A 668 -14.85 -12.71 -3.34
C TYR A 668 -16.14 -12.07 -3.89
N ASP A 669 -16.76 -11.16 -3.13
CA ASP A 669 -17.96 -10.44 -3.58
C ASP A 669 -17.57 -9.34 -4.56
N ALA A 670 -16.59 -8.52 -4.20
CA ALA A 670 -15.98 -7.55 -5.12
C ALA A 670 -15.39 -8.23 -6.37
N LEU A 671 -14.85 -9.45 -6.25
CA LEU A 671 -14.40 -10.25 -7.39
C LEU A 671 -15.55 -10.65 -8.32
N LYS A 672 -16.74 -10.95 -7.77
CA LYS A 672 -17.93 -11.24 -8.56
C LYS A 672 -18.39 -9.96 -9.29
N ASP A 673 -18.56 -8.86 -8.56
CA ASP A 673 -18.94 -7.54 -9.09
C ASP A 673 -17.94 -6.98 -10.12
N LEU A 674 -16.67 -7.43 -10.08
CA LEU A 674 -15.64 -7.07 -11.05
C LEU A 674 -15.86 -7.72 -12.41
N PHE A 675 -16.42 -8.93 -12.48
CA PHE A 675 -16.61 -9.69 -13.72
C PHE A 675 -18.07 -9.79 -14.17
N GLU A 676 -19.03 -9.27 -13.39
CA GLU A 676 -20.40 -9.06 -13.85
C GLU A 676 -20.48 -7.83 -14.76
N ASP A 677 -21.17 -7.97 -15.89
CA ASP A 677 -21.24 -6.96 -16.95
C ASP A 677 -22.53 -6.15 -16.83
N ASP A 678 -22.40 -4.82 -16.70
CA ASP A 678 -23.52 -3.86 -16.68
C ASP A 678 -24.39 -3.90 -17.98
N SER A 679 -23.96 -4.64 -19.02
CA SER A 679 -24.58 -4.63 -20.35
C SER A 679 -25.78 -5.56 -20.53
N VAL A 680 -26.04 -6.50 -19.61
CA VAL A 680 -27.14 -7.47 -19.74
C VAL A 680 -28.44 -6.93 -19.11
N ALA A 681 -29.21 -6.19 -19.91
CA ALA A 681 -30.64 -6.02 -19.63
C ALA A 681 -31.32 -7.40 -19.58
N PRO A 682 -32.24 -7.67 -18.63
CA PRO A 682 -32.79 -9.00 -18.45
C PRO A 682 -33.62 -9.44 -19.67
N GLU A 683 -33.13 -10.42 -20.41
CA GLU A 683 -33.91 -11.07 -21.46
C GLU A 683 -35.19 -11.68 -20.87
N SER A 684 -36.33 -11.33 -21.48
CA SER A 684 -37.64 -11.83 -21.10
C SER A 684 -37.67 -13.37 -21.14
N THR A 685 -37.91 -14.01 -20.00
CA THR A 685 -38.03 -15.47 -19.89
C THR A 685 -39.09 -16.03 -20.85
N LYS A 686 -38.65 -16.74 -21.89
CA LYS A 686 -39.54 -17.57 -22.72
C LYS A 686 -40.07 -18.73 -21.88
N LYS A 687 -41.40 -18.79 -21.73
CA LYS A 687 -42.12 -19.90 -21.11
C LYS A 687 -41.73 -21.24 -21.75
N GLN A 688 -41.46 -22.26 -20.93
CA GLN A 688 -41.54 -23.65 -21.37
C GLN A 688 -42.99 -24.01 -21.70
N ARG A 689 -43.13 -24.89 -22.69
CA ARG A 689 -44.40 -25.35 -23.25
C ARG A 689 -44.72 -26.75 -22.74
N THR A 690 -45.83 -26.90 -22.04
CA THR A 690 -46.52 -28.18 -21.84
C THR A 690 -48.01 -28.03 -22.18
N GLU A 691 -48.37 -28.67 -23.29
CA GLU A 691 -49.65 -29.32 -23.61
C GLU A 691 -51.01 -28.56 -23.58
N SER A 692 -51.77 -28.76 -24.67
CA SER A 692 -53.24 -28.74 -24.86
C SER A 692 -54.18 -28.24 -23.74
N HIS A 693 -55.27 -27.49 -24.01
CA HIS A 693 -56.13 -27.44 -25.22
C HIS A 693 -56.88 -26.09 -25.38
N ALA A 694 -57.15 -25.74 -26.65
CA ALA A 694 -58.36 -25.11 -27.24
C ALA A 694 -59.01 -23.81 -26.68
N ASP A 695 -59.31 -22.92 -27.65
CA ASP A 695 -60.40 -21.92 -27.73
C ASP A 695 -60.46 -20.74 -26.72
N SER A 696 -60.85 -19.52 -27.11
CA SER A 696 -60.92 -18.86 -28.43
C SER A 696 -61.11 -17.33 -28.26
N ASP A 697 -60.49 -16.56 -29.13
CA ASP A 697 -60.88 -15.23 -29.65
C ASP A 697 -61.12 -13.97 -28.77
N ASP A 698 -60.62 -12.86 -29.33
CA ASP A 698 -61.16 -11.49 -29.39
C ASP A 698 -61.01 -10.42 -28.27
N ASP A 699 -59.97 -9.58 -28.46
CA ASP A 699 -60.08 -8.19 -29.02
C ASP A 699 -60.14 -6.92 -28.11
N LYS A 700 -59.35 -5.92 -28.55
CA LYS A 700 -59.40 -4.43 -28.35
C LYS A 700 -59.44 -3.74 -26.95
N LEU A 701 -58.32 -3.05 -26.66
CA LEU A 701 -58.10 -1.57 -26.67
C LEU A 701 -59.05 -0.59 -25.88
N PRO A 702 -58.58 0.63 -25.51
CA PRO A 702 -58.85 1.21 -24.18
C PRO A 702 -59.53 2.61 -24.19
N LYS A 703 -59.76 3.18 -22.99
CA LYS A 703 -59.90 4.63 -22.65
C LYS A 703 -60.00 4.78 -21.11
N SER A 704 -59.15 5.58 -20.43
CA SER A 704 -59.16 7.05 -20.24
C SER A 704 -60.18 7.57 -19.21
N GLY A 705 -59.74 8.35 -18.21
CA GLY A 705 -60.65 9.19 -17.40
C GLY A 705 -60.22 9.50 -15.96
N ASN A 706 -59.47 10.59 -15.79
CA ASN A 706 -59.65 11.70 -14.83
C ASN A 706 -60.36 11.57 -13.45
N GLN A 707 -59.85 12.40 -12.52
CA GLN A 707 -60.56 13.11 -11.42
C GLN A 707 -61.04 12.22 -10.22
N GLU A 708 -61.08 12.66 -8.95
CA GLU A 708 -60.76 13.96 -8.29
C GLU A 708 -60.64 13.77 -6.75
N HIS A 709 -60.36 14.87 -6.03
CA HIS A 709 -60.64 15.14 -4.59
C HIS A 709 -59.71 14.65 -3.43
N GLU A 710 -58.95 15.63 -2.94
CA GLU A 710 -58.65 16.02 -1.53
C GLU A 710 -59.87 16.10 -0.56
N PRO A 711 -59.72 16.41 0.76
CA PRO A 711 -58.61 16.25 1.73
C PRO A 711 -59.11 15.79 3.15
N GLU A 712 -58.37 16.13 4.23
CA GLU A 712 -58.79 16.18 5.67
C GLU A 712 -59.04 14.83 6.40
N GLU A 713 -58.84 14.67 7.73
CA GLU A 713 -57.94 15.29 8.72
C GLU A 713 -57.90 14.38 9.99
N ALA A 714 -57.18 14.80 11.04
CA ALA A 714 -57.32 14.40 12.45
C ALA A 714 -56.66 13.11 13.00
N GLU A 715 -56.26 13.23 14.28
CA GLU A 715 -55.51 12.29 15.11
C GLU A 715 -56.41 11.26 15.82
N GLY A 716 -55.83 10.17 16.33
CA GLY A 716 -56.56 9.18 17.14
C GLY A 716 -55.65 8.27 17.96
N ASN A 717 -55.51 8.57 19.25
CA ASN A 717 -54.80 7.76 20.25
C ASN A 717 -55.77 6.74 20.88
N TYR A 718 -55.35 5.49 21.11
CA TYR A 718 -56.12 4.51 21.91
C TYR A 718 -55.21 3.56 22.69
N ASP A 719 -55.54 3.40 23.98
CA ASP A 719 -54.92 2.50 24.96
C ASP A 719 -55.67 1.15 25.07
N ASP A 720 -55.19 0.32 26.00
CA ASP A 720 -55.83 -0.81 26.69
C ASP A 720 -55.84 -2.21 26.02
N ASN A 721 -55.07 -3.13 26.62
CA ASN A 721 -55.66 -4.18 27.45
C ASN A 721 -54.66 -4.82 28.43
N GLU A 722 -55.10 -5.04 29.67
CA GLU A 722 -54.39 -5.78 30.72
C GLU A 722 -54.63 -7.31 30.62
N GLY A 723 -53.80 -8.09 31.32
CA GLY A 723 -53.98 -9.53 31.53
C GLY A 723 -53.18 -10.04 32.74
N ASP A 724 -53.87 -10.29 33.84
CA ASP A 724 -53.35 -10.56 35.19
C ASP A 724 -52.92 -12.03 35.46
N GLY A 725 -52.12 -12.29 36.50
CA GLY A 725 -51.87 -13.63 37.07
C GLY A 725 -50.58 -13.86 37.87
N GLY A 726 -50.57 -13.55 39.19
CA GLY A 726 -49.66 -14.19 40.19
C GLY A 726 -50.07 -15.66 40.48
N GLU A 727 -49.46 -16.50 41.31
CA GLU A 727 -48.43 -16.47 42.39
C GLU A 727 -47.71 -17.86 42.41
N ALA A 728 -46.80 -18.30 43.31
CA ALA A 728 -46.30 -17.85 44.63
C ALA A 728 -44.86 -18.37 44.93
N TYR A 729 -44.35 -18.10 46.15
CA TYR A 729 -43.09 -18.65 46.71
C TYR A 729 -43.24 -20.02 47.39
N TYR A 730 -42.13 -20.79 47.45
CA TYR A 730 -41.66 -21.45 48.68
C TYR A 730 -40.14 -21.64 48.62
N GLY A 731 -39.44 -21.43 49.74
CA GLY A 731 -38.02 -21.77 49.90
C GLY A 731 -37.79 -22.62 51.15
N ASN A 732 -36.61 -23.25 51.24
CA ASN A 732 -36.00 -23.75 52.49
C ASN A 732 -34.50 -24.03 52.25
N GLU A 733 -33.71 -23.98 53.34
CA GLU A 733 -32.24 -23.99 53.36
C GLU A 733 -31.63 -25.36 53.76
N MET A 734 -30.31 -25.50 53.50
CA MET A 734 -29.31 -26.42 54.12
C MET A 734 -29.51 -27.94 53.91
N ASP A 735 -28.50 -28.73 53.49
CA ASP A 735 -27.19 -28.94 54.14
C ASP A 735 -26.06 -29.39 53.16
N GLU A 736 -24.88 -29.73 53.71
CA GLU A 736 -23.53 -29.66 53.09
C GLU A 736 -22.98 -30.87 52.26
N ASN A 737 -21.89 -30.57 51.51
CA ASN A 737 -20.68 -31.36 51.17
C ASN A 737 -20.58 -32.24 49.89
N ALA A 738 -19.42 -32.07 49.21
CA ALA A 738 -18.80 -32.80 48.08
C ALA A 738 -19.55 -32.80 46.72
N ASP A 739 -18.93 -32.63 45.55
CA ASP A 739 -17.50 -32.62 45.16
C ASP A 739 -17.15 -31.38 44.30
N GLU A 740 -16.03 -30.72 44.59
CA GLU A 740 -15.36 -29.80 43.65
C GLU A 740 -14.27 -30.55 42.89
N THR A 741 -14.41 -30.73 41.57
CA THR A 741 -13.34 -30.67 40.54
C THR A 741 -13.88 -31.11 39.17
N CYS A 742 -14.18 -30.16 38.28
CA CYS A 742 -14.31 -30.42 36.82
C CYS A 742 -14.32 -29.15 35.94
N ASP A 743 -14.78 -28.00 36.46
CA ASP A 743 -15.15 -26.84 35.62
C ASP A 743 -14.02 -25.84 35.23
N ASN A 744 -12.73 -26.21 35.32
CA ASN A 744 -11.63 -25.25 35.06
C ASN A 744 -10.39 -25.83 34.33
N VAL A 745 -10.56 -26.49 33.18
CA VAL A 745 -9.49 -26.56 32.13
C VAL A 745 -10.12 -26.71 30.73
N ALA A 746 -10.41 -25.61 30.04
CA ALA A 746 -10.99 -25.67 28.68
C ALA A 746 -10.48 -24.61 27.66
N ASP A 747 -9.51 -23.75 28.02
CA ASP A 747 -9.10 -22.62 27.16
C ASP A 747 -7.77 -22.78 26.41
N ASP A 748 -6.88 -23.71 26.80
CA ASP A 748 -5.55 -23.88 26.18
C ASP A 748 -5.51 -24.94 25.07
N TRP A 749 -6.20 -24.73 23.92
CA TRP A 749 -6.01 -25.58 22.71
C TRP A 749 -6.26 -24.91 21.35
N TRP A 750 -6.03 -23.59 21.21
CA TRP A 750 -6.03 -22.91 19.89
C TRP A 750 -4.85 -21.95 19.68
N LEU A 751 -3.72 -22.53 19.28
CA LEU A 751 -2.65 -21.89 18.51
C LEU A 751 -2.40 -22.71 17.23
#